data_AF-A0A9X1DJ83-F1
#
_entry.id   AF-A0A9X1DJ83-F1
#
_cell.length_a   1.000
_cell.length_b   1.000
_cell.length_c   1.000
_cell.angle_alpha   90.00
_cell.angle_beta   90.00
_cell.angle_gamma   90.00
#
_symmetry.space_group_name_H-M   'P 1'
#
loop_
_entity.id
_entity.type
_entity.pdbx_description
1 polymer ?
#
loop_
_entity_poly.entity_id
_entity_poly.type
_entity_poly.pdbx_seq_one_letter_code
_entity_poly.pdbx_strand_id
1 'polypeptide(L)'
;MIKGIDVSHWQGSINWGLVAADGVKFAIIKATQGTTRIDSTFKMNITNAKKNGLKVGAYHFAKFKSNSEALAEAKFFLNTVKDFEMDLPLVLDIETDEGNIGKSALTAAARTFLDYLISQGRKVMIYTYLSFYQNKIDASGYPLWIARYTTASDPDITGWTVWQYTQEGKVNGITGNVDVNRAIDSFFDNLETSTPTPEPPILDTPNLEVTGDTTYEVVKDVFLNQIFVENKTTGERVEIVDVVPSISDGLNGKKELSFTISRTEENQVEYDMLVNDNIIVIDEKRFKAQRYFILDIDTDNIAFTKTITASHTYVARLVNNMVNTSKTGTLKLTEALDIALKGSGFSYVLDASAKTIEAVEQENFGEQNSQTLMDETIEDYKIELDVDNTKIYVYKQMGKKVNYLLDTRYNVAGLQISSSTRNSTTRAWGYGKQDDKGKYLFDPVLYVHPEEKNYLLDGFPRYADDIRDDRFTKESSIKIALENLVNPYPEVTANVDLAIFYDPRLEGFEEVFFKGDTISMIADKAGGGTYQDELRIIDMKYNPLDQYSKPELNFSTFRKDIYDMQVDDKIQIKRQSKYIRNTSSGIRNSLPQQIMLILRFDGTKWTIKTSNLSSASVSVQGDALFVLTGGVSVNTISIVINEDLLLKGNGFDALTDYETADNAIKINLMKDRVIVSPETNIPTGAQITVSAYLQ
;
A
#
# COMPACT_ATOMS: atom_id res chain seq x y z
N MET A 1 32.78 -31.77 -14.72
CA MET A 1 33.48 -30.55 -14.28
C MET A 1 34.19 -29.89 -15.44
N ILE A 2 34.03 -28.57 -15.58
CA ILE A 2 34.48 -27.80 -16.75
C ILE A 2 35.73 -26.98 -16.39
N LYS A 3 36.76 -27.02 -17.24
CA LYS A 3 38.05 -26.34 -17.03
C LYS A 3 37.93 -24.84 -17.35
N GLY A 4 38.35 -24.00 -16.42
CA GLY A 4 38.48 -22.55 -16.60
C GLY A 4 39.78 -22.00 -16.01
N ILE A 5 40.01 -20.71 -16.19
CA ILE A 5 41.13 -19.97 -15.60
C ILE A 5 40.65 -18.66 -15.00
N ASP A 6 41.45 -18.06 -14.13
CA ASP A 6 41.30 -16.66 -13.77
C ASP A 6 42.62 -15.92 -13.97
N VAL A 7 42.53 -14.67 -14.42
CA VAL A 7 43.70 -13.89 -14.88
C VAL A 7 43.58 -12.42 -14.53
N SER A 8 44.73 -11.76 -14.48
CA SER A 8 44.87 -10.31 -14.27
C SER A 8 46.07 -9.78 -15.06
N HIS A 9 46.49 -8.54 -14.80
CA HIS A 9 47.72 -7.98 -15.38
C HIS A 9 48.98 -8.84 -15.16
N TRP A 10 49.00 -9.72 -14.14
CA TRP A 10 50.14 -10.58 -13.85
C TRP A 10 50.47 -11.60 -14.95
N GLN A 11 49.49 -12.01 -15.76
CA GLN A 11 49.71 -12.94 -16.87
C GLN A 11 50.25 -12.26 -18.14
N GLY A 12 50.35 -10.93 -18.16
CA GLY A 12 50.88 -10.17 -19.29
C GLY A 12 50.06 -10.36 -20.56
N SER A 13 50.74 -10.64 -21.68
CA SER A 13 50.08 -10.90 -22.96
C SER A 13 49.67 -12.37 -23.08
N ILE A 14 48.38 -12.61 -23.31
CA ILE A 14 47.79 -13.95 -23.41
C ILE A 14 47.39 -14.25 -24.86
N ASN A 15 47.82 -15.39 -25.38
CA ASN A 15 47.31 -15.92 -26.64
C ASN A 15 46.04 -16.75 -26.38
N TRP A 16 44.90 -16.08 -26.44
CA TRP A 16 43.58 -16.65 -26.15
C TRP A 16 43.15 -17.78 -27.09
N GLY A 17 43.67 -17.83 -28.33
CA GLY A 17 43.39 -18.93 -29.26
C GLY A 17 44.06 -20.23 -28.81
N LEU A 18 45.29 -20.16 -28.30
CA LEU A 18 45.97 -21.31 -27.70
C LEU A 18 45.32 -21.73 -26.37
N VAL A 19 44.82 -20.77 -25.58
CA VAL A 19 44.09 -21.05 -24.33
C VAL A 19 42.81 -21.85 -24.62
N ALA A 20 42.03 -21.42 -25.62
CA ALA A 20 40.82 -22.14 -26.05
C ALA A 20 41.14 -23.56 -26.56
N ALA A 21 42.22 -23.69 -27.34
CA ALA A 21 42.69 -24.98 -27.86
C ALA A 21 43.19 -25.92 -26.75
N ASP A 22 43.62 -25.39 -25.61
CA ASP A 22 44.02 -26.15 -24.40
C ASP A 22 42.83 -26.62 -23.54
N GLY A 23 41.62 -26.55 -24.09
CA GLY A 23 40.40 -27.05 -23.48
C GLY A 23 39.81 -26.14 -22.40
N VAL A 24 40.31 -24.91 -22.25
CA VAL A 24 39.72 -23.90 -21.35
C VAL A 24 38.38 -23.43 -21.93
N LYS A 25 37.33 -23.48 -21.13
CA LYS A 25 35.97 -23.09 -21.53
C LYS A 25 35.51 -21.75 -20.98
N PHE A 26 36.16 -21.27 -19.91
CA PHE A 26 35.83 -19.99 -19.31
C PHE A 26 37.01 -19.27 -18.67
N ALA A 27 36.86 -17.96 -18.54
CA ALA A 27 37.83 -17.09 -17.88
C ALA A 27 37.13 -16.07 -16.97
N ILE A 28 37.57 -15.94 -15.71
CA ILE A 28 37.16 -14.87 -14.79
C ILE A 28 38.32 -13.87 -14.68
N ILE A 29 38.08 -12.61 -15.01
CA ILE A 29 39.16 -11.65 -15.29
C ILE A 29 39.10 -10.49 -14.29
N LYS A 30 40.24 -10.13 -13.69
CA LYS A 30 40.28 -8.99 -12.77
C LYS A 30 39.85 -7.72 -13.47
N ALA A 31 38.83 -7.03 -12.95
CA ALA A 31 38.42 -5.73 -13.47
C ALA A 31 38.93 -4.59 -12.59
N THR A 32 38.69 -4.68 -11.28
CA THR A 32 38.94 -3.56 -10.36
C THR A 32 39.48 -4.03 -9.02
N GLN A 33 40.04 -3.08 -8.28
CA GLN A 33 40.51 -3.24 -6.90
C GLN A 33 40.32 -1.92 -6.15
N GLY A 34 39.65 -1.97 -5.00
CA GLY A 34 39.28 -0.75 -4.28
C GLY A 34 38.47 0.21 -5.15
N THR A 35 38.42 1.49 -4.78
CA THR A 35 37.61 2.50 -5.49
C THR A 35 38.33 3.23 -6.63
N THR A 36 39.59 2.90 -6.92
CA THR A 36 40.43 3.70 -7.84
C THR A 36 41.20 2.90 -8.88
N ARG A 37 41.44 1.60 -8.68
CA ARG A 37 42.31 0.82 -9.56
C ARG A 37 41.51 -0.06 -10.51
N ILE A 38 41.60 0.23 -11.80
CA ILE A 38 41.19 -0.66 -12.90
C ILE A 38 42.39 -1.51 -13.29
N ASP A 39 42.21 -2.82 -13.50
CA ASP A 39 43.26 -3.69 -14.02
C ASP A 39 43.61 -3.29 -15.46
N SER A 40 44.88 -3.00 -15.71
CA SER A 40 45.35 -2.48 -17.01
C SER A 40 45.15 -3.44 -18.18
N THR A 41 44.90 -4.72 -17.90
CA THR A 41 44.67 -5.75 -18.92
C THR A 41 43.22 -6.18 -19.05
N PHE A 42 42.32 -5.71 -18.18
CA PHE A 42 40.91 -6.15 -18.13
C PHE A 42 40.23 -6.09 -19.49
N LYS A 43 40.15 -4.89 -20.09
CA LYS A 43 39.49 -4.66 -21.39
C LYS A 43 40.07 -5.55 -22.50
N MET A 44 41.38 -5.71 -22.55
CA MET A 44 42.03 -6.54 -23.55
C MET A 44 41.71 -8.03 -23.33
N ASN A 45 41.77 -8.49 -22.09
CA ASN A 45 41.58 -9.89 -21.75
C ASN A 45 40.11 -10.31 -21.90
N ILE A 46 39.16 -9.51 -21.43
CA ILE A 46 37.72 -9.80 -21.53
C ILE A 46 37.26 -9.88 -22.99
N THR A 47 37.69 -8.93 -23.84
CA THR A 47 37.35 -8.92 -25.26
C THR A 47 37.99 -10.09 -26.01
N ASN A 48 39.28 -10.37 -25.79
CA ASN A 48 39.98 -11.42 -26.53
C ASN A 48 39.60 -12.83 -26.08
N ALA A 49 39.32 -13.05 -24.80
CA ALA A 49 38.80 -14.32 -24.30
C ALA A 49 37.44 -14.63 -24.95
N LYS A 50 36.51 -13.67 -24.92
CA LYS A 50 35.18 -13.82 -25.51
C LYS A 50 35.25 -14.06 -27.02
N LYS A 51 36.10 -13.32 -27.73
CA LYS A 51 36.34 -13.49 -29.18
C LYS A 51 36.84 -14.89 -29.55
N ASN A 52 37.54 -15.58 -28.65
CA ASN A 52 38.01 -16.95 -28.85
C ASN A 52 37.03 -18.02 -28.33
N GLY A 53 35.78 -17.63 -28.04
CA GLY A 53 34.70 -18.55 -27.71
C GLY A 53 34.67 -19.02 -26.25
N LEU A 54 35.42 -18.37 -25.35
CA LEU A 54 35.34 -18.63 -23.92
C LEU A 54 34.17 -17.86 -23.31
N LYS A 55 33.51 -18.47 -22.31
CA LYS A 55 32.57 -17.78 -21.42
C LYS A 55 33.34 -16.87 -20.47
N VAL A 56 32.95 -15.61 -20.36
CA VAL A 56 33.71 -14.62 -19.60
C VAL A 56 32.98 -14.08 -18.37
N GLY A 57 33.73 -13.84 -17.31
CA GLY A 57 33.30 -13.16 -16.10
C GLY A 57 34.33 -12.15 -15.62
N ALA A 58 33.97 -11.35 -14.63
CA ALA A 58 34.86 -10.37 -14.03
C ALA A 58 34.87 -10.47 -12.51
N TYR A 59 36.00 -10.13 -11.90
CA TYR A 59 36.12 -10.05 -10.44
C TYR A 59 36.65 -8.70 -9.95
N HIS A 60 36.22 -8.34 -8.74
CA HIS A 60 36.69 -7.19 -7.97
C HIS A 60 37.46 -7.64 -6.73
N PHE A 61 38.70 -7.18 -6.60
CA PHE A 61 39.51 -7.45 -5.41
C PHE A 61 39.15 -6.47 -4.28
N ALA A 62 38.56 -6.98 -3.21
CA ALA A 62 38.06 -6.21 -2.08
C ALA A 62 39.17 -5.49 -1.30
N LYS A 63 38.95 -4.22 -0.98
CA LYS A 63 39.79 -3.41 -0.08
C LYS A 63 39.00 -2.70 1.02
N PHE A 64 37.69 -2.86 1.03
CA PHE A 64 36.79 -2.21 1.97
C PHE A 64 37.01 -2.62 3.43
N LYS A 65 36.77 -1.67 4.33
CA LYS A 65 36.84 -1.82 5.79
C LYS A 65 35.52 -1.44 6.47
N SER A 66 34.50 -1.11 5.69
CA SER A 66 33.17 -0.75 6.16
C SER A 66 32.13 -1.03 5.08
N ASN A 67 30.84 -1.05 5.45
CA ASN A 67 29.74 -1.22 4.47
C ASN A 67 29.71 -0.09 3.44
N SER A 68 30.02 1.15 3.86
CA SER A 68 30.07 2.31 2.97
C SER A 68 31.17 2.16 1.91
N GLU A 69 32.37 1.74 2.33
CA GLU A 69 33.47 1.45 1.39
C GLU A 69 33.12 0.29 0.46
N ALA A 70 32.47 -0.75 0.98
CA ALA A 70 32.04 -1.89 0.17
C ALA A 70 31.03 -1.49 -0.91
N LEU A 71 30.07 -0.62 -0.58
CA LEU A 71 29.14 -0.06 -1.55
C LEU A 71 29.85 0.79 -2.62
N ALA A 72 30.82 1.62 -2.21
CA ALA A 72 31.61 2.44 -3.14
C ALA A 72 32.44 1.57 -4.10
N GLU A 73 33.06 0.51 -3.58
CA GLU A 73 33.78 -0.48 -4.39
C GLU A 73 32.86 -1.22 -5.36
N ALA A 74 31.65 -1.59 -4.93
CA ALA A 74 30.67 -2.26 -5.78
C ALA A 74 30.17 -1.36 -6.93
N LYS A 75 29.90 -0.08 -6.65
CA LYS A 75 29.59 0.94 -7.66
C LYS A 75 30.74 1.10 -8.66
N PHE A 76 31.98 1.21 -8.18
CA PHE A 76 33.15 1.35 -9.03
C PHE A 76 33.38 0.13 -9.93
N PHE A 77 33.22 -1.07 -9.36
CA PHE A 77 33.28 -2.32 -10.12
C PHE A 77 32.21 -2.38 -11.20
N LEU A 78 30.94 -2.16 -10.84
CA LEU A 78 29.83 -2.19 -11.79
C LEU A 78 30.05 -1.18 -12.93
N ASN A 79 30.43 0.06 -12.60
CA ASN A 79 30.68 1.09 -13.60
C ASN A 79 31.82 0.73 -14.56
N THR A 80 32.81 -0.06 -14.12
CA THR A 80 33.92 -0.51 -14.96
C THR A 80 33.52 -1.65 -15.90
N VAL A 81 32.59 -2.50 -15.48
CA VAL A 81 32.22 -3.73 -16.22
C VAL A 81 30.92 -3.61 -17.01
N LYS A 82 30.10 -2.58 -16.78
CA LYS A 82 28.76 -2.43 -17.35
C LYS A 82 28.72 -2.46 -18.89
N ASP A 83 29.78 -2.03 -19.56
CA ASP A 83 29.84 -1.97 -21.03
C ASP A 83 30.34 -3.29 -21.65
N PHE A 84 30.59 -4.31 -20.82
CA PHE A 84 31.05 -5.62 -21.24
C PHE A 84 29.98 -6.68 -20.98
N GLU A 85 29.60 -7.40 -22.02
CA GLU A 85 28.64 -8.49 -21.91
C GLU A 85 29.28 -9.69 -21.19
N MET A 86 28.79 -9.99 -19.98
CA MET A 86 29.28 -11.08 -19.13
C MET A 86 28.44 -12.35 -19.31
N ASP A 87 29.10 -13.49 -19.51
CA ASP A 87 28.46 -14.80 -19.51
C ASP A 87 28.37 -15.38 -18.08
N LEU A 88 29.34 -15.06 -17.24
CA LEU A 88 29.46 -15.56 -15.86
C LEU A 88 29.05 -14.50 -14.84
N PRO A 89 28.73 -14.89 -13.59
CA PRO A 89 28.46 -13.95 -12.50
C PRO A 89 29.63 -12.99 -12.25
N LEU A 90 29.31 -11.78 -11.79
CA LEU A 90 30.29 -10.85 -11.24
C LEU A 90 30.79 -11.35 -9.88
N VAL A 91 32.10 -11.35 -9.69
CA VAL A 91 32.71 -11.97 -8.52
C VAL A 91 33.23 -10.92 -7.54
N LEU A 92 32.83 -11.03 -6.27
CA LEU A 92 33.56 -10.41 -5.17
C LEU A 92 34.72 -11.32 -4.77
N ASP A 93 35.95 -10.86 -4.96
CA ASP A 93 37.17 -11.51 -4.49
C ASP A 93 37.56 -10.94 -3.12
N ILE A 94 37.39 -11.75 -2.07
CA ILE A 94 37.67 -11.36 -0.68
C ILE A 94 38.64 -12.34 0.00
N GLU A 95 39.85 -11.86 0.20
CA GLU A 95 40.96 -12.66 0.75
C GLU A 95 41.59 -12.05 2.01
N THR A 96 41.26 -10.81 2.34
CA THR A 96 41.89 -10.07 3.44
C THR A 96 40.88 -9.29 4.25
N ASP A 97 41.12 -9.22 5.56
CA ASP A 97 40.44 -8.29 6.48
C ASP A 97 41.38 -7.10 6.74
N GLU A 98 41.52 -6.20 5.77
CA GLU A 98 42.53 -5.12 5.84
C GLU A 98 42.29 -4.14 7.00
N GLY A 99 41.05 -4.02 7.47
CA GLY A 99 40.69 -3.18 8.61
C GLY A 99 40.72 -3.91 9.94
N ASN A 100 40.96 -5.23 9.94
CA ASN A 100 40.77 -6.12 11.09
C ASN A 100 39.42 -5.89 11.79
N ILE A 101 38.36 -5.70 11.00
CA ILE A 101 37.02 -5.32 11.48
C ILE A 101 36.24 -6.50 12.03
N GLY A 102 36.76 -7.72 11.84
CA GLY A 102 36.21 -8.94 12.40
C GLY A 102 35.12 -9.57 11.52
N LYS A 103 34.88 -10.86 11.74
CA LYS A 103 34.07 -11.72 10.87
C LYS A 103 32.67 -11.17 10.60
N SER A 104 32.00 -10.63 11.62
CA SER A 104 30.63 -10.11 11.48
C SER A 104 30.59 -8.87 10.58
N ALA A 105 31.41 -7.86 10.86
CA ALA A 105 31.46 -6.62 10.09
C ALA A 105 31.93 -6.86 8.65
N LEU A 106 32.92 -7.75 8.47
CA LEU A 106 33.41 -8.11 7.15
C LEU A 106 32.34 -8.85 6.33
N THR A 107 31.56 -9.71 6.98
CA THR A 107 30.40 -10.38 6.35
C THR A 107 29.35 -9.36 5.92
N ALA A 108 29.00 -8.40 6.77
CA ALA A 108 28.04 -7.35 6.42
C ALA A 108 28.52 -6.49 5.24
N ALA A 109 29.81 -6.15 5.20
CA ALA A 109 30.40 -5.39 4.11
C ALA A 109 30.41 -6.19 2.79
N ALA A 110 30.80 -7.47 2.83
CA ALA A 110 30.75 -8.34 1.65
C ALA A 110 29.32 -8.52 1.11
N ARG A 111 28.32 -8.66 2.01
CA ARG A 111 26.89 -8.70 1.63
C ARG A 111 26.46 -7.39 0.99
N THR A 112 26.85 -6.25 1.55
CA THR A 112 26.54 -4.92 0.97
C THR A 112 27.05 -4.80 -0.47
N PHE A 113 28.27 -5.27 -0.73
CA PHE A 113 28.84 -5.29 -2.08
C PHE A 113 28.03 -6.19 -3.04
N LEU A 114 27.75 -7.43 -2.63
CA LEU A 114 27.07 -8.42 -3.46
C LEU A 114 25.60 -8.08 -3.70
N ASP A 115 24.89 -7.66 -2.65
CA ASP A 115 23.48 -7.30 -2.70
C ASP A 115 23.25 -6.03 -3.51
N TYR A 116 24.20 -5.08 -3.48
CA TYR A 116 24.17 -3.96 -4.42
C TYR A 116 24.21 -4.46 -5.87
N LEU A 117 25.14 -5.32 -6.25
CA LEU A 117 25.20 -5.85 -7.62
C LEU A 117 23.95 -6.65 -8.01
N ILE A 118 23.38 -7.43 -7.08
CA ILE A 118 22.10 -8.12 -7.26
C ILE A 118 20.97 -7.10 -7.51
N SER A 119 20.92 -6.01 -6.74
CA SER A 119 19.93 -4.93 -6.93
C SER A 119 20.04 -4.26 -8.29
N GLN A 120 21.22 -4.30 -8.91
CA GLN A 120 21.49 -3.80 -10.26
C GLN A 120 21.26 -4.87 -11.35
N GLY A 121 20.56 -5.96 -11.02
CA GLY A 121 20.21 -7.04 -11.94
C GLY A 121 21.36 -7.97 -12.30
N ARG A 122 22.50 -7.91 -11.60
CA ARG A 122 23.68 -8.73 -11.91
C ARG A 122 23.64 -10.04 -11.14
N LYS A 123 23.98 -11.14 -11.83
CA LYS A 123 24.32 -12.41 -11.16
C LYS A 123 25.64 -12.21 -10.43
N VAL A 124 25.74 -12.71 -9.20
CA VAL A 124 26.95 -12.58 -8.37
C VAL A 124 27.50 -13.92 -7.88
N MET A 125 28.77 -13.92 -7.49
CA MET A 125 29.46 -15.03 -6.85
C MET A 125 30.53 -14.48 -5.92
N ILE A 126 30.87 -15.22 -4.87
CA ILE A 126 31.93 -14.83 -3.92
C ILE A 126 33.12 -15.76 -4.06
N TYR A 127 34.31 -15.18 -4.22
CA TYR A 127 35.58 -15.88 -4.19
C TYR A 127 36.29 -15.67 -2.86
N THR A 128 36.86 -16.76 -2.34
CA THR A 128 37.77 -16.73 -1.19
C THR A 128 38.56 -18.05 -1.10
N TYR A 129 39.50 -18.17 -0.16
CA TYR A 129 40.23 -19.41 0.12
C TYR A 129 39.74 -20.11 1.39
N LEU A 130 39.93 -21.43 1.48
CA LEU A 130 39.33 -22.29 2.53
C LEU A 130 39.50 -21.75 3.96
N SER A 131 40.71 -21.36 4.35
CA SER A 131 40.97 -20.86 5.70
C SER A 131 40.26 -19.53 5.97
N PHE A 132 40.08 -18.67 4.97
CA PHE A 132 39.35 -17.42 5.13
C PHE A 132 37.85 -17.66 5.21
N TYR A 133 37.32 -18.50 4.32
CA TYR A 133 35.93 -18.96 4.34
C TYR A 133 35.51 -19.48 5.72
N GLN A 134 36.32 -20.34 6.34
CA GLN A 134 35.98 -20.92 7.64
C GLN A 134 36.03 -19.89 8.78
N ASN A 135 37.02 -18.99 8.76
CA ASN A 135 37.38 -18.21 9.94
C ASN A 135 37.00 -16.73 9.89
N LYS A 136 36.75 -16.16 8.70
CA LYS A 136 36.71 -14.70 8.50
C LYS A 136 35.45 -14.18 7.82
N ILE A 137 34.69 -15.01 7.11
CA ILE A 137 33.47 -14.57 6.41
C ILE A 137 32.35 -15.61 6.55
N ASP A 138 31.10 -15.19 6.41
CA ASP A 138 29.99 -16.08 6.09
C ASP A 138 29.47 -15.78 4.68
N ALA A 139 29.77 -16.68 3.75
CA ALA A 139 29.38 -16.58 2.35
C ALA A 139 28.01 -17.23 2.05
N SER A 140 27.25 -17.65 3.07
CA SER A 140 25.96 -18.31 2.88
C SER A 140 24.98 -17.42 2.11
N GLY A 141 24.29 -18.02 1.13
CA GLY A 141 23.33 -17.32 0.27
C GLY A 141 23.87 -16.89 -1.10
N TYR A 142 25.18 -17.04 -1.35
CA TYR A 142 25.79 -16.76 -2.66
C TYR A 142 26.50 -17.99 -3.22
N PRO A 143 26.55 -18.17 -4.57
CA PRO A 143 27.42 -19.16 -5.19
C PRO A 143 28.87 -18.95 -4.76
N LEU A 144 29.57 -20.04 -4.44
CA LEU A 144 30.91 -20.00 -3.87
C LEU A 144 31.95 -20.43 -4.89
N TRP A 145 32.92 -19.56 -5.17
CA TRP A 145 34.17 -19.89 -5.81
C TRP A 145 35.24 -20.08 -4.74
N ILE A 146 35.69 -21.31 -4.50
CA ILE A 146 36.61 -21.62 -3.41
C ILE A 146 38.01 -21.98 -3.92
N ALA A 147 39.04 -21.34 -3.35
CA ALA A 147 40.42 -21.78 -3.51
C ALA A 147 40.79 -22.85 -2.47
N ARG A 148 41.15 -24.03 -2.97
CA ARG A 148 41.61 -25.16 -2.16
C ARG A 148 42.58 -26.03 -2.95
N TYR A 149 43.88 -25.84 -2.72
CA TYR A 149 44.93 -26.59 -3.41
C TYR A 149 45.14 -27.94 -2.71
N THR A 150 44.69 -29.01 -3.36
CA THR A 150 44.78 -30.39 -2.88
C THR A 150 45.04 -31.33 -4.05
N THR A 151 45.61 -32.50 -3.76
CA THR A 151 45.77 -33.58 -4.75
C THR A 151 44.55 -34.48 -4.84
N ALA A 152 43.54 -34.26 -3.99
CA ALA A 152 42.26 -34.96 -4.06
C ALA A 152 41.49 -34.60 -5.34
N SER A 153 40.58 -35.48 -5.77
CA SER A 153 39.77 -35.27 -6.97
C SER A 153 38.70 -34.18 -6.83
N ASP A 154 38.36 -33.82 -5.59
CA ASP A 154 37.41 -32.77 -5.21
C ASP A 154 37.92 -32.05 -3.95
N PRO A 155 37.51 -30.79 -3.70
CA PRO A 155 37.86 -30.11 -2.48
C PRO A 155 37.06 -30.70 -1.31
N ASP A 156 37.67 -30.76 -0.14
CA ASP A 156 37.11 -31.25 1.13
C ASP A 156 36.11 -30.27 1.75
N ILE A 157 35.24 -29.71 0.92
CA ILE A 157 34.19 -28.74 1.26
C ILE A 157 32.98 -28.97 0.34
N THR A 158 31.78 -28.78 0.86
CA THR A 158 30.53 -28.91 0.09
C THR A 158 29.97 -27.53 -0.28
N GLY A 159 29.07 -27.48 -1.27
CA GLY A 159 28.35 -26.25 -1.63
C GLY A 159 29.14 -25.24 -2.47
N TRP A 160 30.32 -25.61 -3.00
CA TRP A 160 31.05 -24.80 -3.96
C TRP A 160 30.47 -24.93 -5.38
N THR A 161 30.65 -23.89 -6.17
CA THR A 161 30.20 -23.77 -7.56
C THR A 161 31.39 -23.81 -8.52
N VAL A 162 32.46 -23.07 -8.16
CA VAL A 162 33.74 -23.08 -8.86
C VAL A 162 34.83 -23.42 -7.84
N TRP A 163 35.77 -24.25 -8.24
CA TRP A 163 36.91 -24.66 -7.42
C TRP A 163 38.21 -24.25 -8.10
N GLN A 164 38.96 -23.34 -7.50
CA GLN A 164 40.34 -23.05 -7.88
C GLN A 164 41.24 -24.10 -7.23
N TYR A 165 41.75 -25.03 -8.04
CA TYR A 165 42.44 -26.22 -7.56
C TYR A 165 43.96 -26.09 -7.62
N THR A 166 44.49 -25.12 -8.38
CA THR A 166 45.91 -24.80 -8.42
C THR A 166 46.16 -23.38 -8.90
N GLN A 167 47.19 -22.75 -8.34
CA GLN A 167 47.79 -21.50 -8.82
C GLN A 167 49.02 -21.72 -9.71
N GLU A 168 49.48 -22.97 -9.82
CA GLU A 168 50.70 -23.34 -10.54
C GLU A 168 50.41 -23.99 -11.90
N GLY A 169 49.22 -23.72 -12.45
CA GLY A 169 48.77 -24.28 -13.71
C GLY A 169 49.65 -23.88 -14.89
N LYS A 170 49.71 -24.76 -15.89
CA LYS A 170 50.32 -24.52 -17.19
C LYS A 170 49.25 -24.64 -18.26
N VAL A 171 48.94 -23.52 -18.91
CA VAL A 171 47.94 -23.44 -19.99
C VAL A 171 48.63 -22.86 -21.22
N ASN A 172 48.48 -23.53 -22.35
CA ASN A 172 49.06 -23.06 -23.61
C ASN A 172 48.54 -21.66 -23.95
N GLY A 173 49.44 -20.75 -24.32
CA GLY A 173 49.12 -19.35 -24.60
C GLY A 173 49.31 -18.39 -23.42
N ILE A 174 49.66 -18.89 -22.23
CA ILE A 174 50.06 -18.09 -21.07
C ILE A 174 51.49 -18.43 -20.69
N THR A 175 52.34 -17.41 -20.54
CA THR A 175 53.72 -17.61 -20.06
C THR A 175 53.73 -17.64 -18.54
N GLY A 176 54.29 -18.69 -17.95
CA GLY A 176 54.42 -18.79 -16.48
C GLY A 176 53.33 -19.66 -15.86
N ASN A 177 52.96 -19.34 -14.62
CA ASN A 177 51.91 -20.03 -13.88
C ASN A 177 50.57 -19.29 -14.07
N VAL A 178 49.46 -20.01 -14.03
CA VAL A 178 48.11 -19.45 -14.04
C VAL A 178 47.20 -20.23 -13.09
N ASP A 179 46.25 -19.51 -12.49
CA ASP A 179 45.20 -20.09 -11.68
C ASP A 179 44.23 -20.90 -12.55
N VAL A 180 43.97 -22.16 -12.16
CA VAL A 180 43.12 -23.08 -12.90
C VAL A 180 41.95 -23.54 -12.05
N ASN A 181 40.78 -23.50 -12.67
CA ASN A 181 39.49 -23.68 -12.05
C ASN A 181 38.74 -24.87 -12.63
N ARG A 182 37.89 -25.48 -11.81
CA ARG A 182 36.86 -26.43 -12.22
C ARG A 182 35.50 -25.93 -11.77
N ALA A 183 34.55 -25.83 -12.70
CA ALA A 183 33.17 -25.57 -12.37
C ALA A 183 32.35 -26.87 -12.39
N ILE A 184 31.33 -26.96 -11.54
CA ILE A 184 30.34 -28.05 -11.60
C ILE A 184 29.53 -27.95 -12.91
N ASP A 185 29.11 -29.09 -13.45
CA ASP A 185 28.45 -29.13 -14.77
C ASP A 185 27.11 -28.37 -14.74
N SER A 186 26.33 -28.52 -13.66
CA SER A 186 25.07 -27.80 -13.47
C SER A 186 25.21 -26.28 -13.45
N PHE A 187 26.36 -25.74 -13.04
CA PHE A 187 26.60 -24.30 -13.10
C PHE A 187 26.68 -23.83 -14.55
N PHE A 188 27.33 -24.60 -15.42
CA PHE A 188 27.47 -24.31 -16.85
C PHE A 188 26.20 -24.59 -17.65
N ASP A 189 25.49 -25.68 -17.35
CA ASP A 189 24.23 -26.02 -18.02
C ASP A 189 23.15 -24.94 -17.76
N ASN A 190 23.20 -24.32 -16.57
CA ASN A 190 22.36 -23.18 -16.21
C ASN A 190 22.76 -21.87 -16.92
N LEU A 191 23.95 -21.77 -17.52
CA LEU A 191 24.34 -20.64 -18.38
C LEU A 191 23.75 -20.78 -19.79
N GLU A 192 23.56 -22.01 -20.29
CA GLU A 192 23.00 -22.27 -21.62
C GLU A 192 21.46 -22.34 -21.62
N THR A 193 20.84 -22.72 -20.49
CA THR A 193 19.38 -22.68 -20.30
C THR A 193 18.87 -21.33 -19.79
N SER A 194 19.76 -20.47 -19.29
CA SER A 194 19.45 -19.06 -19.11
C SER A 194 19.65 -18.32 -20.43
N THR A 195 18.72 -18.46 -21.37
CA THR A 195 18.47 -17.35 -22.29
C THR A 195 18.20 -16.12 -21.42
N PRO A 196 19.01 -15.06 -21.52
CA PRO A 196 18.76 -13.85 -20.77
C PRO A 196 17.36 -13.38 -21.16
N THR A 197 16.57 -13.04 -20.14
CA THR A 197 15.48 -12.09 -20.33
C THR A 197 16.10 -10.86 -21.03
N PRO A 198 15.53 -10.33 -22.13
CA PRO A 198 16.16 -9.25 -22.87
C PRO A 198 16.40 -8.07 -21.93
N GLU A 199 17.68 -7.77 -21.70
CA GLU A 199 18.16 -6.56 -21.03
C GLU A 199 18.05 -5.41 -22.05
N PRO A 200 17.45 -4.26 -21.69
CA PRO A 200 17.32 -3.13 -22.60
C PRO A 200 18.69 -2.53 -22.94
N PRO A 201 18.85 -1.91 -24.13
CA PRO A 201 20.11 -1.34 -24.56
C PRO A 201 20.53 -0.18 -23.65
N ILE A 202 21.76 -0.23 -23.14
CA ILE A 202 22.43 0.93 -22.55
C ILE A 202 22.71 1.92 -23.68
N LEU A 203 22.06 3.09 -23.65
CA LEU A 203 22.39 4.20 -24.53
C LEU A 203 23.54 5.01 -23.89
N ASP A 204 24.55 5.31 -24.69
CA ASP A 204 25.77 6.02 -24.28
C ASP A 204 25.51 7.54 -24.14
N THR A 205 25.67 8.06 -22.90
CA THR A 205 26.16 9.37 -22.39
C THR A 205 25.62 10.73 -22.95
N PRO A 206 25.68 11.84 -22.17
CA PRO A 206 26.92 12.63 -21.99
C PRO A 206 27.25 12.99 -20.53
N ASN A 207 28.54 12.95 -20.19
CA ASN A 207 29.09 13.61 -18.99
C ASN A 207 28.87 15.12 -19.08
N LEU A 208 28.16 15.72 -18.12
CA LEU A 208 28.23 17.15 -17.84
C LEU A 208 29.30 17.37 -16.78
N GLU A 209 30.48 17.82 -17.20
CA GLU A 209 31.43 18.49 -16.30
C GLU A 209 30.84 19.86 -15.91
N VAL A 210 30.44 20.02 -14.66
CA VAL A 210 30.10 21.34 -14.10
C VAL A 210 31.34 21.91 -13.43
N THR A 211 31.91 22.95 -14.05
CA THR A 211 32.89 23.85 -13.44
C THR A 211 32.17 24.96 -12.68
N GLY A 212 32.36 25.06 -11.36
CA GLY A 212 31.84 26.18 -10.57
C GLY A 212 32.24 26.07 -9.09
N ASP A 213 32.97 27.06 -8.62
CA ASP A 213 33.61 27.13 -7.31
C ASP A 213 32.67 27.76 -6.27
N THR A 214 32.05 26.94 -5.42
CA THR A 214 31.46 27.36 -4.12
C THR A 214 31.44 26.17 -3.16
N THR A 215 32.13 26.31 -2.04
CA THR A 215 32.24 25.29 -0.99
C THR A 215 30.94 25.19 -0.17
N TYR A 216 30.08 24.27 -0.56
CA TYR A 216 29.31 23.44 0.37
C TYR A 216 29.91 22.03 0.30
N GLU A 217 30.18 21.40 1.43
CA GLU A 217 30.42 19.95 1.44
C GLU A 217 29.09 19.26 1.11
N VAL A 218 28.77 19.19 -0.17
CA VAL A 218 27.78 18.25 -0.68
C VAL A 218 28.37 16.88 -0.44
N VAL A 219 27.68 16.06 0.35
CA VAL A 219 27.96 14.64 0.44
C VAL A 219 27.88 14.10 -0.99
N LYS A 220 29.04 13.86 -1.60
CA LYS A 220 29.15 13.20 -2.90
C LYS A 220 28.55 11.80 -2.71
N ASP A 221 27.56 11.45 -3.54
CA ASP A 221 26.87 10.14 -3.67
C ASP A 221 25.51 9.95 -2.97
N VAL A 222 24.49 10.66 -3.45
CA VAL A 222 23.12 10.09 -3.53
C VAL A 222 22.72 10.12 -5.00
N PHE A 223 22.71 8.95 -5.66
CA PHE A 223 22.00 8.81 -6.94
C PHE A 223 20.51 8.98 -6.62
N LEU A 224 20.01 10.20 -6.79
CA LEU A 224 18.58 10.46 -6.74
C LEU A 224 17.98 9.96 -8.04
N ASN A 225 16.81 9.33 -7.96
CA ASN A 225 16.03 9.02 -9.16
C ASN A 225 15.80 10.32 -9.93
N GLN A 226 15.84 10.27 -11.26
CA GLN A 226 15.72 11.45 -12.11
C GLN A 226 14.39 11.46 -12.87
N ILE A 227 13.99 12.64 -13.31
CA ILE A 227 12.79 12.88 -14.11
C ILE A 227 13.15 13.81 -15.28
N PHE A 228 12.66 13.49 -16.47
CA PHE A 228 12.90 14.26 -17.69
C PHE A 228 11.59 14.47 -18.44
N VAL A 229 11.49 15.57 -19.17
CA VAL A 229 10.50 15.72 -20.26
C VAL A 229 11.19 15.49 -21.60
N GLU A 230 10.60 14.63 -22.41
CA GLU A 230 11.02 14.27 -23.76
C GLU A 230 10.02 14.82 -24.78
N ASN A 231 10.52 15.55 -25.78
CA ASN A 231 9.72 15.98 -26.91
C ASN A 231 9.37 14.76 -27.80
N LYS A 232 8.09 14.50 -28.01
CA LYS A 232 7.65 13.32 -28.79
C LYS A 232 8.14 13.30 -30.25
N THR A 233 8.44 14.47 -30.82
CA THR A 233 8.80 14.63 -32.23
C THR A 233 10.32 14.68 -32.44
N THR A 234 11.02 15.46 -31.62
CA THR A 234 12.48 15.62 -31.77
C THR A 234 13.28 14.59 -30.97
N GLY A 235 12.68 14.02 -29.92
CA GLY A 235 13.35 13.13 -28.97
C GLY A 235 14.30 13.87 -28.01
N GLU A 236 14.35 15.21 -28.07
CA GLU A 236 15.14 16.02 -27.15
C GLU A 236 14.60 15.87 -25.73
N ARG A 237 15.52 15.76 -24.77
CA ARG A 237 15.22 15.56 -23.36
C ARG A 237 15.80 16.68 -22.52
N VAL A 238 15.02 17.12 -21.53
CA VAL A 238 15.44 18.08 -20.52
C VAL A 238 15.05 17.54 -19.15
N GLU A 239 15.97 17.61 -18.19
CA GLU A 239 15.73 17.22 -16.80
C GLU A 239 14.73 18.19 -16.16
N ILE A 240 13.81 17.66 -15.36
CA ILE A 240 12.87 18.49 -14.60
C ILE A 240 13.39 18.58 -13.17
N VAL A 241 13.64 19.81 -12.71
CA VAL A 241 14.11 20.07 -11.33
C VAL A 241 12.99 20.65 -10.46
N ASP A 242 13.16 20.56 -9.14
CA ASP A 242 12.27 21.17 -8.12
C ASP A 242 10.80 20.74 -8.17
N VAL A 243 10.55 19.48 -8.54
CA VAL A 243 9.21 18.89 -8.53
C VAL A 243 9.09 17.78 -7.48
N VAL A 244 7.87 17.62 -6.96
CA VAL A 244 7.51 16.52 -6.06
C VAL A 244 6.50 15.63 -6.78
N PRO A 245 6.95 14.65 -7.58
CA PRO A 245 6.04 13.77 -8.27
C PRO A 245 5.39 12.75 -7.36
N SER A 246 4.22 12.30 -7.79
CA SER A 246 3.44 11.26 -7.15
C SER A 246 3.01 10.26 -8.20
N ILE A 247 3.37 8.99 -8.02
CA ILE A 247 2.91 7.88 -8.85
C ILE A 247 1.87 7.08 -8.08
N SER A 248 0.67 6.92 -8.64
CA SER A 248 -0.31 5.90 -8.21
C SER A 248 -0.03 4.60 -8.97
N ASP A 249 0.11 3.49 -8.26
CA ASP A 249 0.52 2.22 -8.83
C ASP A 249 -0.25 1.03 -8.24
N GLY A 250 -1.12 0.44 -9.08
CA GLY A 250 -1.96 -0.71 -8.74
C GLY A 250 -1.45 -2.06 -9.27
N LEU A 251 -2.20 -3.11 -8.96
CA LEU A 251 -1.92 -4.50 -9.38
C LEU A 251 -2.36 -4.84 -10.81
N ASN A 252 -2.91 -3.88 -11.57
CA ASN A 252 -3.43 -4.08 -12.92
C ASN A 252 -2.53 -3.48 -14.01
N GLY A 253 -1.33 -3.01 -13.65
CA GLY A 253 -0.39 -2.34 -14.54
C GLY A 253 -0.76 -0.90 -14.90
N LYS A 254 -1.90 -0.38 -14.44
CA LYS A 254 -2.27 1.02 -14.62
C LYS A 254 -1.50 1.88 -13.62
N LYS A 255 -0.69 2.78 -14.15
CA LYS A 255 0.09 3.75 -13.38
C LYS A 255 -0.20 5.16 -13.88
N GLU A 256 -0.31 6.09 -12.95
CA GLU A 256 -0.51 7.51 -13.22
C GLU A 256 0.50 8.34 -12.44
N LEU A 257 1.17 9.24 -13.13
CA LEU A 257 2.12 10.19 -12.57
C LEU A 257 1.47 11.58 -12.52
N SER A 258 1.58 12.27 -11.39
CA SER A 258 1.22 13.68 -11.29
C SER A 258 2.27 14.50 -10.54
N PHE A 259 2.42 15.76 -10.92
CA PHE A 259 3.22 16.75 -10.20
C PHE A 259 2.78 18.17 -10.59
N THR A 260 3.11 19.14 -9.74
CA THR A 260 2.94 20.57 -10.06
C THR A 260 4.32 21.21 -10.16
N ILE A 261 4.49 22.09 -11.15
CA ILE A 261 5.69 22.89 -11.35
C ILE A 261 5.32 24.36 -11.51
N SER A 262 6.13 25.25 -10.93
CA SER A 262 6.03 26.70 -11.09
C SER A 262 7.12 27.19 -12.03
N ARG A 263 6.79 28.13 -12.93
CA ARG A 263 7.78 28.71 -13.85
C ARG A 263 8.76 29.62 -13.10
N THR A 264 10.04 29.43 -13.32
CA THR A 264 11.15 30.25 -12.81
C THR A 264 12.03 30.72 -13.97
N GLU A 265 13.07 31.50 -13.68
CA GLU A 265 14.05 31.88 -14.71
C GLU A 265 14.95 30.71 -15.13
N GLU A 266 15.17 29.75 -14.23
CA GLU A 266 16.07 28.63 -14.42
C GLU A 266 15.40 27.45 -15.13
N ASN A 267 14.08 27.29 -14.99
CA ASN A 267 13.34 26.11 -15.49
C ASN A 267 12.45 26.35 -16.72
N GLN A 268 12.68 27.44 -17.47
CA GLN A 268 11.79 27.85 -18.55
C GLN A 268 11.67 26.80 -19.66
N VAL A 269 12.76 26.11 -19.97
CA VAL A 269 12.81 25.16 -21.08
C VAL A 269 11.97 23.94 -20.76
N GLU A 270 12.19 23.30 -19.61
CA GLU A 270 11.40 22.16 -19.16
C GLU A 270 9.94 22.55 -18.93
N TYR A 271 9.65 23.72 -18.34
CA TYR A 271 8.29 24.21 -18.15
C TYR A 271 7.54 24.34 -19.48
N ASP A 272 8.18 24.91 -20.51
CA ASP A 272 7.58 25.10 -21.83
C ASP A 272 7.46 23.77 -22.61
N MET A 273 8.35 22.80 -22.35
CA MET A 273 8.28 21.45 -22.92
C MET A 273 7.17 20.58 -22.33
N LEU A 274 6.63 20.93 -21.16
CA LEU A 274 5.47 20.26 -20.57
C LEU A 274 4.18 20.64 -21.32
N VAL A 275 3.89 19.89 -22.38
CA VAL A 275 2.69 19.98 -23.21
C VAL A 275 2.09 18.59 -23.44
N ASN A 276 0.82 18.51 -23.79
CA ASN A 276 0.16 17.23 -24.05
C ASN A 276 0.91 16.40 -25.11
N ASP A 277 0.87 15.08 -24.94
CA ASP A 277 1.56 14.04 -25.69
C ASP A 277 3.09 14.03 -25.59
N ASN A 278 3.73 15.05 -25.01
CA ASN A 278 5.14 14.92 -24.62
C ASN A 278 5.27 13.89 -23.49
N ILE A 279 6.48 13.38 -23.32
CA ILE A 279 6.70 12.15 -22.59
C ILE A 279 7.54 12.46 -21.36
N ILE A 280 7.03 12.16 -20.19
CA ILE A 280 7.83 12.14 -18.97
C ILE A 280 8.60 10.83 -18.93
N VAL A 281 9.91 10.90 -18.73
CA VAL A 281 10.78 9.75 -18.49
C VAL A 281 11.26 9.83 -17.05
N ILE A 282 10.92 8.85 -16.23
CA ILE A 282 11.19 8.89 -14.80
C ILE A 282 11.75 7.58 -14.27
N ASP A 283 12.67 7.68 -13.32
CA ASP A 283 13.16 6.53 -12.57
C ASP A 283 12.24 6.19 -11.40
N GLU A 284 11.58 5.04 -11.46
CA GLU A 284 10.77 4.54 -10.36
C GLU A 284 11.60 3.75 -9.35
N LYS A 285 10.96 3.33 -8.24
CA LYS A 285 11.57 2.45 -7.24
C LYS A 285 12.02 1.12 -7.84
N ARG A 286 11.19 0.51 -8.71
CA ARG A 286 11.45 -0.82 -9.28
C ARG A 286 12.07 -0.79 -10.68
N PHE A 287 11.53 0.04 -11.59
CA PHE A 287 11.99 0.12 -12.97
C PHE A 287 12.49 1.52 -13.30
N LYS A 288 13.56 1.61 -14.07
CA LYS A 288 14.18 2.89 -14.46
C LYS A 288 13.66 3.35 -15.82
N ALA A 289 13.80 4.64 -16.12
CA ALA A 289 13.41 5.26 -17.38
C ALA A 289 11.99 4.85 -17.87
N GLN A 290 11.02 4.82 -16.95
CA GLN A 290 9.62 4.55 -17.28
C GLN A 290 9.02 5.74 -18.02
N ARG A 291 8.23 5.45 -19.06
CA ARG A 291 7.64 6.46 -19.95
C ARG A 291 6.19 6.70 -19.59
N TYR A 292 5.86 7.96 -19.33
CA TYR A 292 4.52 8.45 -19.06
C TYR A 292 4.15 9.51 -20.09
N PHE A 293 2.99 9.39 -20.71
CA PHE A 293 2.51 10.36 -21.71
C PHE A 293 1.68 11.41 -21.00
N ILE A 294 2.01 12.69 -21.20
CA ILE A 294 1.24 13.80 -20.62
C ILE A 294 -0.11 13.86 -21.32
N LEU A 295 -1.18 13.53 -20.60
CA LEU A 295 -2.53 13.50 -21.17
C LEU A 295 -3.34 14.72 -20.74
N ASP A 296 -3.12 15.23 -19.53
CA ASP A 296 -3.81 16.39 -18.99
C ASP A 296 -2.82 17.39 -18.38
N ILE A 297 -3.14 18.67 -18.54
CA ILE A 297 -2.40 19.80 -17.97
C ILE A 297 -3.42 20.81 -17.46
N ASP A 298 -3.39 21.09 -16.16
CA ASP A 298 -4.09 22.23 -15.57
C ASP A 298 -3.09 23.38 -15.40
N THR A 299 -3.45 24.58 -15.86
CA THR A 299 -2.55 25.75 -15.87
C THR A 299 -3.16 26.91 -15.08
N ASP A 300 -2.45 27.37 -14.07
CA ASP A 300 -2.74 28.64 -13.40
C ASP A 300 -1.87 29.74 -14.03
N ASN A 301 -2.50 30.60 -14.83
CA ASN A 301 -1.83 31.70 -15.52
C ASN A 301 -1.48 32.89 -14.60
N ILE A 302 -2.00 32.94 -13.37
CA ILE A 302 -1.67 33.97 -12.39
C ILE A 302 -0.43 33.54 -11.60
N ALA A 303 -0.44 32.30 -11.10
CA ALA A 303 0.69 31.73 -10.37
C ALA A 303 1.80 31.20 -11.30
N PHE A 304 1.55 31.14 -12.61
CA PHE A 304 2.41 30.52 -13.62
C PHE A 304 2.79 29.08 -13.27
N THR A 305 1.80 28.29 -12.85
CA THR A 305 1.98 26.88 -12.50
C THR A 305 1.32 25.96 -13.51
N LYS A 306 1.90 24.76 -13.69
CA LYS A 306 1.29 23.65 -14.42
C LYS A 306 1.18 22.46 -13.49
N THR A 307 -0.01 21.88 -13.40
CA THR A 307 -0.22 20.56 -12.81
C THR A 307 -0.32 19.56 -13.96
N ILE A 308 0.62 18.63 -13.99
CA ILE A 308 0.77 17.62 -15.02
C ILE A 308 0.15 16.32 -14.54
N THR A 309 -0.69 15.70 -15.37
CA THR A 309 -1.13 14.31 -15.20
C THR A 309 -0.73 13.52 -16.42
N ALA A 310 0.03 12.45 -16.19
CA ALA A 310 0.59 11.62 -17.23
C ALA A 310 0.30 10.14 -16.97
N SER A 311 -0.14 9.41 -17.98
CA SER A 311 -0.41 7.97 -17.85
C SER A 311 0.78 7.16 -18.36
N HIS A 312 1.12 6.07 -17.66
CA HIS A 312 2.19 5.18 -18.09
C HIS A 312 1.92 4.63 -19.50
N THR A 313 3.00 4.36 -20.25
CA THR A 313 2.92 3.91 -21.65
C THR A 313 2.01 2.70 -21.85
N TYR A 314 1.87 1.83 -20.83
CA TYR A 314 0.92 0.72 -20.81
C TYR A 314 -0.50 1.18 -21.13
N VAL A 315 -1.04 2.12 -20.36
CA VAL A 315 -2.41 2.63 -20.57
C VAL A 315 -2.47 3.49 -21.84
N ALA A 316 -1.55 4.44 -21.98
CA ALA A 316 -1.58 5.44 -23.04
C ALA A 316 -1.55 4.82 -24.45
N ARG A 317 -0.87 3.68 -24.62
CA ARG A 317 -0.78 2.99 -25.92
C ARG A 317 -1.82 1.90 -26.11
N LEU A 318 -2.13 1.10 -25.08
CA LEU A 318 -3.05 -0.03 -25.25
C LEU A 318 -4.48 0.43 -25.50
N VAL A 319 -4.91 1.57 -24.94
CA VAL A 319 -6.24 2.13 -25.24
C VAL A 319 -6.41 2.52 -26.71
N ASN A 320 -5.30 2.81 -27.39
CA ASN A 320 -5.27 3.22 -28.80
C ASN A 320 -4.97 2.06 -29.76
N ASN A 321 -4.74 0.83 -29.26
CA ASN A 321 -4.51 -0.35 -30.09
C ASN A 321 -5.80 -1.17 -30.25
N MET A 322 -6.34 -1.26 -31.46
CA MET A 322 -7.55 -2.05 -31.74
C MET A 322 -7.21 -3.46 -32.24
N VAL A 323 -7.80 -4.47 -31.61
CA VAL A 323 -7.74 -5.86 -32.05
C VAL A 323 -9.01 -6.19 -32.82
N ASN A 324 -8.93 -6.30 -34.15
CA ASN A 324 -10.12 -6.51 -35.01
C ASN A 324 -10.46 -7.99 -35.26
N THR A 325 -9.98 -8.88 -34.40
CA THR A 325 -10.24 -10.31 -34.50
C THR A 325 -10.68 -10.83 -33.15
N SER A 326 -11.77 -11.58 -33.12
CA SER A 326 -12.25 -12.28 -31.93
C SER A 326 -11.95 -13.76 -32.00
N LYS A 327 -11.92 -14.41 -30.83
CA LYS A 327 -11.83 -15.87 -30.69
C LYS A 327 -12.82 -16.34 -29.64
N THR A 328 -13.49 -17.46 -29.94
CA THR A 328 -14.42 -18.14 -29.04
C THR A 328 -13.90 -19.56 -28.77
N GLY A 329 -14.09 -20.03 -27.54
CA GLY A 329 -13.69 -21.35 -27.04
C GLY A 329 -12.79 -21.27 -25.81
N THR A 330 -12.34 -22.43 -25.33
CA THR A 330 -11.42 -22.51 -24.19
C THR A 330 -10.03 -21.99 -24.56
N LEU A 331 -9.61 -20.87 -23.94
CA LEU A 331 -8.32 -20.25 -24.18
C LEU A 331 -7.40 -20.41 -22.96
N LYS A 332 -6.13 -20.71 -23.21
CA LYS A 332 -5.09 -20.54 -22.19
C LYS A 332 -4.80 -19.06 -21.97
N LEU A 333 -4.31 -18.72 -20.78
CA LEU A 333 -3.85 -17.37 -20.46
C LEU A 333 -2.91 -16.79 -21.54
N THR A 334 -1.95 -17.57 -22.03
CA THR A 334 -1.04 -17.13 -23.10
C THR A 334 -1.77 -16.79 -24.39
N GLU A 335 -2.79 -17.57 -24.77
CA GLU A 335 -3.56 -17.30 -25.99
C GLU A 335 -4.41 -16.03 -25.84
N ALA A 336 -5.00 -15.81 -24.67
CA ALA A 336 -5.72 -14.58 -24.36
C ALA A 336 -4.78 -13.36 -24.41
N LEU A 337 -3.60 -13.44 -23.78
CA LEU A 337 -2.59 -12.38 -23.82
C LEU A 337 -2.08 -12.10 -25.24
N ASP A 338 -1.84 -13.14 -26.03
CA ASP A 338 -1.40 -13.01 -27.43
C ASP A 338 -2.44 -12.29 -28.30
N ILE A 339 -3.73 -12.55 -28.05
CA ILE A 339 -4.84 -11.85 -28.72
C ILE A 339 -4.94 -10.41 -28.21
N ALA A 340 -4.99 -10.22 -26.90
CA ALA A 340 -5.15 -8.93 -26.25
C ALA A 340 -4.04 -7.95 -26.65
N LEU A 341 -2.80 -8.42 -26.80
CA LEU A 341 -1.64 -7.59 -27.12
C LEU A 341 -1.29 -7.58 -28.61
N LYS A 342 -2.09 -8.21 -29.48
CA LYS A 342 -1.81 -8.30 -30.91
C LYS A 342 -1.67 -6.90 -31.54
N GLY A 343 -0.53 -6.66 -32.19
CA GLY A 343 -0.24 -5.38 -32.86
C GLY A 343 0.12 -4.22 -31.93
N SER A 344 0.03 -4.40 -30.61
CA SER A 344 0.31 -3.33 -29.63
C SER A 344 1.81 -2.96 -29.53
N GLY A 345 2.69 -3.89 -29.88
CA GLY A 345 4.13 -3.80 -29.63
C GLY A 345 4.53 -4.06 -28.18
N PHE A 346 3.62 -4.57 -27.34
CA PHE A 346 3.92 -5.02 -26.00
C PHE A 346 4.31 -6.50 -25.99
N SER A 347 5.12 -6.87 -25.00
CA SER A 347 5.52 -8.24 -24.71
C SER A 347 5.18 -8.58 -23.27
N TYR A 348 5.07 -9.87 -22.95
CA TYR A 348 4.80 -10.31 -21.59
C TYR A 348 5.73 -11.44 -21.15
N VAL A 349 5.89 -11.55 -19.83
CA VAL A 349 6.61 -12.62 -19.14
C VAL A 349 5.70 -13.20 -18.06
N LEU A 350 5.45 -14.50 -18.12
CA LEU A 350 4.70 -15.21 -17.08
C LEU A 350 5.61 -15.61 -15.93
N ASP A 351 5.25 -15.18 -14.72
CA ASP A 351 5.79 -15.74 -13.48
C ASP A 351 5.45 -17.24 -13.36
N ALA A 352 6.23 -17.98 -12.55
CA ALA A 352 5.97 -19.39 -12.29
C ALA A 352 4.55 -19.64 -11.77
N SER A 353 4.01 -18.74 -10.94
CA SER A 353 2.64 -18.84 -10.43
C SER A 353 1.58 -18.74 -11.53
N ALA A 354 1.78 -17.85 -12.52
CA ALA A 354 0.83 -17.62 -13.61
C ALA A 354 0.79 -18.77 -14.62
N LYS A 355 1.88 -19.55 -14.76
CA LYS A 355 1.94 -20.71 -15.68
C LYS A 355 0.99 -21.85 -15.29
N THR A 356 0.50 -21.85 -14.05
CA THR A 356 -0.40 -22.89 -13.52
C THR A 356 -1.88 -22.54 -13.65
N ILE A 357 -2.21 -21.36 -14.19
CA ILE A 357 -3.59 -20.91 -14.35
C ILE A 357 -4.29 -21.74 -15.42
N GLU A 358 -5.50 -22.21 -15.08
CA GLU A 358 -6.33 -23.03 -15.97
C GLU A 358 -6.85 -22.21 -17.15
N ALA A 359 -7.16 -22.91 -18.23
CA ALA A 359 -7.78 -22.28 -19.40
C ALA A 359 -9.21 -21.84 -19.07
N VAL A 360 -9.63 -20.71 -19.61
CA VAL A 360 -10.96 -20.12 -19.39
C VAL A 360 -11.74 -20.15 -20.69
N GLU A 361 -13.02 -20.50 -20.62
CA GLU A 361 -13.92 -20.41 -21.77
C GLU A 361 -14.12 -18.94 -22.12
N GLN A 362 -13.94 -18.57 -23.38
CA GLN A 362 -14.04 -17.19 -23.88
C GLN A 362 -15.05 -17.13 -25.01
N GLU A 363 -15.82 -16.04 -25.10
CA GLU A 363 -16.82 -15.83 -26.15
C GLU A 363 -16.61 -14.45 -26.76
N ASN A 364 -16.38 -14.43 -28.06
CA ASN A 364 -16.09 -13.22 -28.82
C ASN A 364 -14.92 -12.38 -28.23
N PHE A 365 -13.97 -13.03 -27.56
CA PHE A 365 -12.83 -12.35 -26.94
C PHE A 365 -11.93 -11.73 -28.01
N GLY A 366 -11.93 -10.39 -28.07
CA GLY A 366 -11.32 -9.57 -29.12
C GLY A 366 -12.26 -8.44 -29.55
N GLU A 367 -12.05 -7.89 -30.75
CA GLU A 367 -12.89 -6.82 -31.35
C GLU A 367 -13.02 -5.54 -30.51
N GLN A 368 -12.04 -5.30 -29.62
CA GLN A 368 -11.98 -4.16 -28.73
C GLN A 368 -10.55 -3.59 -28.69
N ASN A 369 -10.35 -2.51 -27.95
CA ASN A 369 -9.01 -2.01 -27.70
C ASN A 369 -8.27 -2.94 -26.73
N SER A 370 -6.94 -3.01 -26.86
CA SER A 370 -6.11 -3.89 -26.06
C SER A 370 -6.21 -3.62 -24.57
N GLN A 371 -6.48 -2.38 -24.14
CA GLN A 371 -6.62 -2.10 -22.72
C GLN A 371 -7.86 -2.77 -22.14
N THR A 372 -9.01 -2.69 -22.83
CA THR A 372 -10.21 -3.40 -22.38
C THR A 372 -10.01 -4.92 -22.39
N LEU A 373 -9.35 -5.47 -23.41
CA LEU A 373 -9.02 -6.91 -23.44
C LEU A 373 -8.07 -7.33 -22.32
N MET A 374 -7.12 -6.48 -21.94
CA MET A 374 -6.25 -6.73 -20.79
C MET A 374 -7.03 -6.66 -19.48
N ASP A 375 -7.98 -5.73 -19.32
CA ASP A 375 -8.87 -5.67 -18.14
C ASP A 375 -9.74 -6.94 -18.05
N GLU A 376 -10.35 -7.39 -19.15
CA GLU A 376 -11.08 -8.65 -19.22
C GLU A 376 -10.17 -9.85 -18.88
N THR A 377 -8.93 -9.87 -19.39
CA THR A 377 -7.96 -10.93 -19.09
C THR A 377 -7.58 -10.95 -17.61
N ILE A 378 -7.37 -9.78 -17.00
CA ILE A 378 -7.10 -9.64 -15.57
C ILE A 378 -8.24 -10.21 -14.75
N GLU A 379 -9.47 -9.87 -15.11
CA GLU A 379 -10.66 -10.30 -14.41
C GLU A 379 -10.93 -11.80 -14.58
N ASP A 380 -10.86 -12.33 -15.80
CA ASP A 380 -11.22 -13.71 -16.09
C ASP A 380 -10.19 -14.71 -15.56
N TYR A 381 -8.90 -14.39 -15.70
CA TYR A 381 -7.82 -15.28 -15.28
C TYR A 381 -7.34 -14.99 -13.84
N LYS A 382 -7.90 -13.97 -13.19
CA LYS A 382 -7.55 -13.52 -11.82
C LYS A 382 -6.04 -13.33 -11.67
N ILE A 383 -5.45 -12.62 -12.63
CA ILE A 383 -4.02 -12.31 -12.69
C ILE A 383 -3.74 -10.90 -12.19
N GLU A 384 -2.48 -10.64 -11.89
CA GLU A 384 -1.98 -9.33 -11.50
C GLU A 384 -0.76 -8.97 -12.35
N LEU A 385 -0.58 -7.69 -12.62
CA LEU A 385 0.40 -7.18 -13.56
C LEU A 385 1.35 -6.17 -12.91
N ASP A 386 2.63 -6.26 -13.28
CA ASP A 386 3.56 -5.15 -13.14
C ASP A 386 4.16 -4.81 -14.50
N VAL A 387 4.42 -3.54 -14.75
CA VAL A 387 4.78 -3.06 -16.09
C VAL A 387 6.11 -2.32 -16.08
N ASP A 388 6.96 -2.68 -17.03
CA ASP A 388 8.22 -2.03 -17.36
C ASP A 388 8.14 -1.56 -18.81
N ASN A 389 7.72 -0.32 -19.01
CA ASN A 389 7.41 0.23 -20.32
C ASN A 389 6.51 -0.70 -21.15
N THR A 390 7.05 -1.31 -22.22
CA THR A 390 6.33 -2.21 -23.14
C THR A 390 6.39 -3.68 -22.74
N LYS A 391 6.92 -3.99 -21.56
CA LYS A 391 7.07 -5.35 -21.05
C LYS A 391 6.19 -5.54 -19.81
N ILE A 392 5.35 -6.55 -19.86
CA ILE A 392 4.34 -6.85 -18.84
C ILE A 392 4.77 -8.09 -18.08
N TYR A 393 4.89 -8.01 -16.76
CA TYR A 393 5.11 -9.15 -15.89
C TYR A 393 3.77 -9.61 -15.33
N VAL A 394 3.43 -10.87 -15.56
CA VAL A 394 2.11 -11.45 -15.24
C VAL A 394 2.26 -12.45 -14.10
N TYR A 395 1.46 -12.27 -13.06
CA TYR A 395 1.45 -13.10 -11.84
C TYR A 395 0.05 -13.66 -11.61
N LYS A 396 -0.04 -14.82 -10.95
CA LYS A 396 -1.33 -15.25 -10.37
C LYS A 396 -1.68 -14.38 -9.15
N GLN A 397 -0.67 -14.13 -8.32
CA GLN A 397 -0.74 -13.22 -7.19
C GLN A 397 0.70 -12.75 -6.94
N MET A 398 0.97 -11.46 -6.99
CA MET A 398 2.29 -10.88 -6.75
C MET A 398 2.51 -10.54 -5.28
N GLY A 399 3.78 -10.30 -4.96
CA GLY A 399 4.21 -9.92 -3.62
C GLY A 399 4.49 -11.10 -2.71
N LYS A 400 5.10 -10.81 -1.57
CA LYS A 400 5.46 -11.76 -0.52
C LYS A 400 4.94 -11.27 0.82
N LYS A 401 4.95 -12.15 1.81
CA LYS A 401 4.84 -11.72 3.19
C LYS A 401 6.14 -11.01 3.58
N VAL A 402 6.02 -9.79 4.08
CA VAL A 402 7.14 -8.93 4.44
C VAL A 402 7.27 -8.86 5.95
N ASN A 403 8.50 -8.93 6.46
CA ASN A 403 8.77 -8.68 7.87
C ASN A 403 8.75 -7.19 8.18
N TYR A 404 7.56 -6.61 8.18
CA TYR A 404 7.29 -5.22 8.57
C TYR A 404 6.00 -5.20 9.40
N LEU A 405 5.98 -4.41 10.48
CA LEU A 405 4.84 -4.31 11.38
C LEU A 405 4.28 -2.90 11.38
N LEU A 406 3.03 -2.73 10.95
CA LEU A 406 2.28 -1.50 11.10
C LEU A 406 1.67 -1.45 12.51
N ASP A 407 2.08 -0.51 13.35
CA ASP A 407 1.57 -0.36 14.71
C ASP A 407 1.11 1.09 14.95
N THR A 408 -0.19 1.26 15.21
CA THR A 408 -0.80 2.57 15.51
C THR A 408 -0.25 3.26 16.77
N ARG A 409 0.51 2.53 17.59
CA ARG A 409 1.17 3.07 18.78
C ARG A 409 2.59 3.56 18.49
N TYR A 410 3.16 3.18 17.34
CA TYR A 410 4.55 3.46 16.99
C TYR A 410 4.69 4.09 15.60
N ASN A 411 4.57 3.33 14.52
CA ASN A 411 4.99 3.74 13.17
C ASN A 411 3.83 4.04 12.19
N VAL A 412 2.61 4.18 12.70
CA VAL A 412 1.45 4.63 11.93
C VAL A 412 0.95 5.96 12.50
N ALA A 413 1.10 7.05 11.75
CA ALA A 413 0.66 8.40 12.10
C ALA A 413 -0.87 8.55 11.97
N GLY A 414 -1.45 7.86 10.98
CA GLY A 414 -2.87 7.89 10.69
C GLY A 414 -3.33 6.57 10.11
N LEU A 415 -4.49 6.10 10.56
CA LEU A 415 -5.13 4.90 10.05
C LEU A 415 -6.61 5.20 9.83
N GLN A 416 -7.03 5.19 8.57
CA GLN A 416 -8.44 5.26 8.20
C GLN A 416 -8.88 3.88 7.70
N ILE A 417 -9.75 3.23 8.46
CA ILE A 417 -10.40 1.99 8.03
C ILE A 417 -11.82 2.35 7.62
N SER A 418 -12.17 2.09 6.36
CA SER A 418 -13.54 2.13 5.87
C SER A 418 -14.03 0.71 5.62
N SER A 419 -15.27 0.43 6.02
CA SER A 419 -15.98 -0.79 5.65
C SER A 419 -17.26 -0.44 4.90
N SER A 420 -17.58 -1.24 3.88
CA SER A 420 -18.75 -1.06 3.04
C SER A 420 -19.42 -2.40 2.76
N THR A 421 -20.73 -2.46 2.98
CA THR A 421 -21.58 -3.60 2.60
C THR A 421 -22.33 -3.36 1.30
N ARG A 422 -22.03 -2.27 0.58
CA ARG A 422 -22.75 -1.83 -0.62
C ARG A 422 -22.76 -2.92 -1.70
N ASN A 423 -21.62 -3.58 -1.87
CA ASN A 423 -21.42 -4.61 -2.90
C ASN A 423 -21.55 -6.04 -2.33
N SER A 424 -21.93 -6.19 -1.06
CA SER A 424 -22.06 -7.52 -0.47
C SER A 424 -23.32 -8.21 -0.96
N THR A 425 -23.17 -9.45 -1.42
CA THR A 425 -24.22 -10.25 -2.06
C THR A 425 -24.32 -11.61 -1.38
N THR A 426 -25.52 -12.16 -1.28
CA THR A 426 -25.78 -13.45 -0.60
C THR A 426 -26.26 -14.53 -1.55
N ARG A 427 -26.62 -14.17 -2.78
CA ARG A 427 -27.10 -15.08 -3.83
C ARG A 427 -26.97 -14.45 -5.21
N ALA A 428 -26.99 -15.28 -6.24
CA ALA A 428 -26.98 -14.85 -7.63
C ALA A 428 -27.63 -15.91 -8.52
N TRP A 429 -28.26 -15.48 -9.62
CA TRP A 429 -28.73 -16.39 -10.66
C TRP A 429 -27.67 -16.57 -11.75
N GLY A 430 -27.55 -17.80 -12.23
CA GLY A 430 -26.75 -18.16 -13.39
C GLY A 430 -27.61 -18.74 -14.50
N TYR A 431 -27.50 -18.17 -15.67
CA TYR A 431 -28.12 -18.59 -16.91
C TYR A 431 -27.00 -18.99 -17.88
N GLY A 432 -26.92 -20.29 -18.19
CA GLY A 432 -25.99 -20.80 -19.19
C GLY A 432 -26.55 -20.69 -20.60
N LYS A 433 -25.93 -21.44 -21.52
CA LYS A 433 -26.27 -21.44 -22.94
C LYS A 433 -27.73 -21.79 -23.24
N GLN A 434 -28.34 -21.05 -24.17
CA GLN A 434 -29.60 -21.41 -24.82
C GLN A 434 -29.40 -22.14 -26.15
N ASP A 435 -30.34 -23.02 -26.51
CA ASP A 435 -30.45 -23.58 -27.86
C ASP A 435 -31.12 -22.61 -28.84
N ASP A 436 -31.14 -22.95 -30.13
CA ASP A 436 -31.72 -22.12 -31.21
C ASP A 436 -33.24 -21.82 -31.03
N LYS A 437 -33.89 -22.46 -30.06
CA LYS A 437 -35.31 -22.26 -29.71
C LYS A 437 -35.48 -21.48 -28.40
N GLY A 438 -34.39 -20.95 -27.83
CA GLY A 438 -34.37 -20.18 -26.58
C GLY A 438 -34.48 -21.03 -25.32
N LYS A 439 -34.27 -22.36 -25.40
CA LYS A 439 -34.29 -23.24 -24.23
C LYS A 439 -32.89 -23.41 -23.66
N TYR A 440 -32.72 -23.20 -22.36
CA TYR A 440 -31.44 -23.41 -21.69
C TYR A 440 -30.98 -24.88 -21.74
N LEU A 441 -29.68 -25.10 -21.94
CA LEU A 441 -29.06 -26.44 -21.93
C LEU A 441 -29.18 -27.14 -20.57
N PHE A 442 -29.23 -26.37 -19.49
CA PHE A 442 -29.56 -26.80 -18.14
C PHE A 442 -30.43 -25.72 -17.47
N ASP A 443 -31.23 -26.10 -16.48
CA ASP A 443 -32.11 -25.15 -15.79
C ASP A 443 -31.29 -24.04 -15.11
N PRO A 444 -31.70 -22.76 -15.17
CA PRO A 444 -31.01 -21.68 -14.48
C PRO A 444 -30.71 -22.01 -13.02
N VAL A 445 -29.50 -21.71 -12.57
CA VAL A 445 -28.99 -22.09 -11.25
C VAL A 445 -29.09 -20.89 -10.32
N LEU A 446 -29.73 -21.07 -9.17
CA LEU A 446 -29.64 -20.11 -8.07
C LEU A 446 -28.57 -20.60 -7.09
N TYR A 447 -27.49 -19.83 -6.95
CA TYR A 447 -26.55 -20.04 -5.86
C TYR A 447 -26.99 -19.22 -4.64
N VAL A 448 -27.00 -19.85 -3.47
CA VAL A 448 -27.26 -19.20 -2.17
C VAL A 448 -26.06 -19.46 -1.28
N HIS A 449 -25.45 -18.41 -0.77
CA HIS A 449 -24.31 -18.54 0.14
C HIS A 449 -24.73 -19.35 1.39
N PRO A 450 -23.94 -20.34 1.85
CA PRO A 450 -24.31 -21.23 2.96
C PRO A 450 -24.71 -20.49 4.25
N GLU A 451 -24.07 -19.34 4.48
CA GLU A 451 -24.28 -18.52 5.67
C GLU A 451 -25.24 -17.34 5.45
N GLU A 452 -25.98 -17.27 4.34
CA GLU A 452 -26.81 -16.12 3.96
C GLU A 452 -27.64 -15.53 5.11
N LYS A 453 -28.18 -16.38 5.99
CA LYS A 453 -29.00 -15.95 7.14
C LYS A 453 -28.30 -14.92 8.03
N ASN A 454 -26.97 -14.93 8.06
CA ASN A 454 -26.16 -13.99 8.83
C ASN A 454 -26.03 -12.63 8.14
N TYR A 455 -26.31 -12.53 6.83
CA TYR A 455 -26.00 -11.40 5.96
C TYR A 455 -27.25 -10.77 5.31
N LEU A 456 -28.44 -11.02 5.84
CA LEU A 456 -29.69 -10.45 5.34
C LEU A 456 -29.76 -8.94 5.63
N LEU A 457 -30.20 -8.15 4.65
CA LEU A 457 -30.53 -6.74 4.82
C LEU A 457 -32.03 -6.63 5.17
N ASP A 458 -32.34 -6.25 6.41
CA ASP A 458 -33.72 -6.20 6.92
C ASP A 458 -34.48 -7.55 6.76
N GLY A 459 -33.77 -8.67 6.91
CA GLY A 459 -34.33 -10.01 6.70
C GLY A 459 -34.48 -10.42 5.23
N PHE A 460 -34.09 -9.57 4.28
CA PHE A 460 -34.09 -9.86 2.85
C PHE A 460 -32.69 -10.21 2.33
N PRO A 461 -32.59 -11.13 1.34
CA PRO A 461 -31.32 -11.46 0.70
C PRO A 461 -30.81 -10.33 -0.19
N ARG A 462 -29.51 -10.36 -0.51
CA ARG A 462 -28.86 -9.41 -1.41
C ARG A 462 -28.44 -10.15 -2.68
N TYR A 463 -28.87 -9.67 -3.84
CA TYR A 463 -28.56 -10.31 -5.12
C TYR A 463 -27.31 -9.67 -5.73
N ALA A 464 -26.37 -10.51 -6.18
CA ALA A 464 -25.38 -10.07 -7.16
C ALA A 464 -26.04 -9.95 -8.54
N ASP A 465 -25.31 -9.35 -9.48
CA ASP A 465 -25.71 -9.37 -10.87
C ASP A 465 -25.86 -10.81 -11.38
N ASP A 466 -26.83 -11.02 -12.25
CA ASP A 466 -27.05 -12.32 -12.89
C ASP A 466 -25.85 -12.64 -13.80
N ILE A 467 -25.33 -13.87 -13.72
CA ILE A 467 -24.43 -14.39 -14.76
C ILE A 467 -25.31 -14.87 -15.92
N ARG A 468 -25.23 -14.20 -17.06
CA ARG A 468 -25.90 -14.61 -18.31
C ARG A 468 -24.84 -14.81 -19.36
N ASP A 469 -24.44 -16.06 -19.54
CA ASP A 469 -23.23 -16.35 -20.29
C ASP A 469 -23.34 -17.71 -21.00
N ASP A 470 -23.43 -17.63 -22.32
CA ASP A 470 -23.60 -18.78 -23.22
C ASP A 470 -22.34 -19.67 -23.27
N ARG A 471 -21.23 -19.25 -22.66
CA ARG A 471 -20.04 -20.09 -22.43
C ARG A 471 -20.32 -21.25 -21.49
N PHE A 472 -21.24 -21.09 -20.54
CA PHE A 472 -21.58 -22.15 -19.60
C PHE A 472 -22.51 -23.17 -20.25
N THR A 473 -21.95 -24.34 -20.58
CA THR A 473 -22.70 -25.49 -21.12
C THR A 473 -23.02 -26.56 -20.06
N LYS A 474 -22.49 -26.41 -18.84
CA LYS A 474 -22.68 -27.33 -17.71
C LYS A 474 -23.07 -26.57 -16.44
N GLU A 475 -24.03 -27.14 -15.71
CA GLU A 475 -24.50 -26.62 -14.41
C GLU A 475 -23.36 -26.46 -13.38
N SER A 476 -22.43 -27.43 -13.33
CA SER A 476 -21.30 -27.39 -12.40
C SER A 476 -20.38 -26.19 -12.60
N SER A 477 -20.17 -25.78 -13.86
CA SER A 477 -19.25 -24.69 -14.20
C SER A 477 -19.84 -23.35 -13.84
N ILE A 478 -21.14 -23.13 -14.11
CA ILE A 478 -21.80 -21.88 -13.71
C ILE A 478 -21.93 -21.79 -12.18
N LYS A 479 -22.12 -22.92 -11.49
CA LYS A 479 -22.17 -22.95 -10.03
C LYS A 479 -20.86 -22.47 -9.40
N ILE A 480 -19.71 -22.89 -9.91
CA ILE A 480 -18.40 -22.41 -9.45
C ILE A 480 -18.25 -20.90 -9.70
N ALA A 481 -18.71 -20.40 -10.85
CA ALA A 481 -18.69 -18.97 -11.15
C ALA A 481 -19.58 -18.17 -10.18
N LEU A 482 -20.78 -18.67 -9.87
CA LEU A 482 -21.68 -18.06 -8.89
C LEU A 482 -21.12 -18.11 -7.46
N GLU A 483 -20.43 -19.19 -7.09
CA GLU A 483 -19.72 -19.31 -5.80
C GLU A 483 -18.62 -18.25 -5.66
N ASN A 484 -17.92 -17.92 -6.75
CA ASN A 484 -16.90 -16.87 -6.76
C ASN A 484 -17.49 -15.45 -6.81
N LEU A 485 -18.65 -15.26 -7.44
CA LEU A 485 -19.33 -13.97 -7.57
C LEU A 485 -20.00 -13.54 -6.26
N VAL A 486 -20.66 -14.48 -5.58
CA VAL A 486 -21.42 -14.17 -4.36
C VAL A 486 -20.49 -13.98 -3.18
N ASN A 487 -20.38 -12.73 -2.74
CA ASN A 487 -19.51 -12.32 -1.66
C ASN A 487 -20.32 -11.60 -0.57
N PRO A 488 -20.68 -12.29 0.53
CA PRO A 488 -21.51 -11.70 1.58
C PRO A 488 -20.69 -10.82 2.55
N TYR A 489 -19.36 -10.88 2.47
CA TYR A 489 -18.47 -10.16 3.37
C TYR A 489 -18.39 -8.68 2.96
N PRO A 490 -18.32 -7.74 3.92
CA PRO A 490 -18.08 -6.34 3.62
C PRO A 490 -16.69 -6.15 3.04
N GLU A 491 -16.59 -5.23 2.09
CA GLU A 491 -15.31 -4.72 1.64
C GLU A 491 -14.75 -3.83 2.74
N VAL A 492 -13.51 -4.08 3.13
CA VAL A 492 -12.79 -3.25 4.09
C VAL A 492 -11.54 -2.74 3.41
N THR A 493 -11.39 -1.43 3.40
CA THR A 493 -10.21 -0.73 2.89
C THR A 493 -9.54 -0.01 4.06
N ALA A 494 -8.22 -0.13 4.13
CA ALA A 494 -7.41 0.65 5.04
C ALA A 494 -6.56 1.62 4.22
N ASN A 495 -6.51 2.86 4.66
CA ASN A 495 -5.53 3.84 4.24
C ASN A 495 -4.62 4.14 5.44
N VAL A 496 -3.32 3.96 5.23
CA VAL A 496 -2.30 4.08 6.28
C VAL A 496 -1.37 5.23 5.92
N ASP A 497 -1.27 6.19 6.84
CA ASP A 497 -0.22 7.21 6.84
C ASP A 497 0.90 6.77 7.79
N LEU A 498 2.08 6.55 7.21
CA LEU A 498 3.24 6.04 7.93
C LEU A 498 3.93 7.14 8.73
N ALA A 499 4.52 6.77 9.85
CA ALA A 499 5.47 7.61 10.57
C ALA A 499 6.86 6.97 10.51
N ILE A 500 7.83 7.71 9.97
CA ILE A 500 9.20 7.22 9.88
C ILE A 500 9.86 7.43 11.24
N PHE A 501 10.19 6.32 11.89
CA PHE A 501 11.02 6.30 13.08
C PHE A 501 12.27 5.50 12.76
N TYR A 502 13.41 6.16 12.71
CA TYR A 502 14.69 5.46 12.61
C TYR A 502 15.04 4.92 14.00
N ASP A 503 14.95 3.60 14.17
CA ASP A 503 15.50 2.89 15.33
C ASP A 503 16.67 2.01 14.85
N PRO A 504 17.91 2.31 15.25
CA PRO A 504 19.09 1.51 14.88
C PRO A 504 18.98 0.01 15.24
N ARG A 505 18.09 -0.36 16.17
CA ARG A 505 17.84 -1.76 16.55
C ARG A 505 16.96 -2.52 15.56
N LEU A 506 16.22 -1.81 14.71
CA LEU A 506 15.35 -2.36 13.68
C LEU A 506 16.02 -2.39 12.30
N GLU A 507 17.21 -1.77 12.18
CA GLU A 507 18.01 -1.76 10.95
C GLU A 507 18.44 -3.18 10.57
N GLY A 508 18.01 -3.63 9.38
CA GLY A 508 18.23 -4.99 8.87
C GLY A 508 17.20 -6.04 9.33
N PHE A 509 16.23 -5.68 10.18
CA PHE A 509 15.10 -6.54 10.55
C PHE A 509 13.84 -6.19 9.77
N GLU A 510 13.58 -4.89 9.55
CA GLU A 510 12.45 -4.42 8.75
C GLU A 510 12.77 -4.55 7.26
N GLU A 511 11.99 -5.37 6.57
CA GLU A 511 12.11 -5.54 5.12
C GLU A 511 11.39 -4.39 4.38
N VAL A 512 11.96 -3.97 3.24
CA VAL A 512 11.29 -3.05 2.31
C VAL A 512 10.10 -3.77 1.69
N PHE A 513 8.94 -3.11 1.69
CA PHE A 513 7.72 -3.60 1.08
C PHE A 513 7.36 -2.82 -0.20
N PHE A 514 6.57 -3.44 -1.05
CA PHE A 514 6.03 -2.87 -2.28
C PHE A 514 4.57 -3.29 -2.48
N LYS A 515 3.90 -2.78 -3.52
CA LYS A 515 2.55 -3.24 -3.87
C LYS A 515 2.52 -4.75 -4.07
N GLY A 516 1.43 -5.39 -3.67
CA GLY A 516 1.26 -6.85 -3.67
C GLY A 516 1.74 -7.54 -2.39
N ASP A 517 2.64 -6.91 -1.63
CA ASP A 517 3.16 -7.49 -0.40
C ASP A 517 2.12 -7.51 0.73
N THR A 518 2.29 -8.49 1.63
CA THR A 518 1.48 -8.66 2.83
C THR A 518 2.26 -8.22 4.06
N ILE A 519 1.70 -7.31 4.84
CA ILE A 519 2.30 -6.66 6.00
C ILE A 519 1.44 -6.92 7.24
N SER A 520 2.04 -7.22 8.39
CA SER A 520 1.29 -7.37 9.64
C SER A 520 0.90 -6.00 10.20
N MET A 521 -0.32 -5.88 10.73
CA MET A 521 -0.82 -4.68 11.40
C MET A 521 -1.29 -4.98 12.81
N ILE A 522 -1.00 -4.06 13.73
CA ILE A 522 -1.56 -3.94 15.07
C ILE A 522 -2.20 -2.55 15.20
N ALA A 523 -3.48 -2.48 15.53
CA ALA A 523 -4.21 -1.22 15.67
C ALA A 523 -5.12 -1.20 16.90
N ASP A 524 -5.18 -0.09 17.64
CA ASP A 524 -6.11 0.02 18.78
C ASP A 524 -7.53 0.35 18.31
N LYS A 525 -8.53 -0.36 18.86
CA LYS A 525 -9.95 -0.10 18.56
C LYS A 525 -10.49 1.01 19.45
N ALA A 526 -11.28 1.93 18.89
CA ALA A 526 -11.97 3.00 19.63
C ALA A 526 -12.88 2.50 20.77
N GLY A 527 -13.31 1.23 20.72
CA GLY A 527 -14.13 0.58 21.75
C GLY A 527 -13.35 -0.11 22.89
N GLY A 528 -12.02 -0.09 22.85
CA GLY A 528 -11.11 -0.89 23.68
C GLY A 528 -10.75 -2.23 23.03
N GLY A 529 -9.50 -2.67 23.19
CA GLY A 529 -8.93 -3.88 22.58
C GLY A 529 -8.00 -3.59 21.41
N THR A 530 -7.22 -4.59 21.00
CA THR A 530 -6.21 -4.49 19.94
C THR A 530 -6.66 -5.33 18.74
N TYR A 531 -6.59 -4.73 17.56
CA TYR A 531 -6.72 -5.34 16.26
C TYR A 531 -5.36 -5.89 15.84
N GLN A 532 -5.28 -7.14 15.38
CA GLN A 532 -4.06 -7.70 14.81
C GLN A 532 -4.42 -8.51 13.55
N ASP A 533 -3.76 -8.22 12.44
CA ASP A 533 -4.06 -8.91 11.16
C ASP A 533 -2.93 -8.76 10.14
N GLU A 534 -3.10 -9.37 8.97
CA GLU A 534 -2.21 -9.26 7.81
C GLU A 534 -2.92 -8.54 6.67
N LEU A 535 -2.32 -7.43 6.20
CA LEU A 535 -2.86 -6.58 5.16
C LEU A 535 -2.07 -6.71 3.89
N ARG A 536 -2.75 -6.90 2.77
CA ARG A 536 -2.11 -6.90 1.45
C ARG A 536 -2.24 -5.54 0.77
N ILE A 537 -1.11 -4.98 0.37
CA ILE A 537 -1.08 -3.71 -0.38
C ILE A 537 -1.61 -3.97 -1.79
N ILE A 538 -2.67 -3.29 -2.20
CA ILE A 538 -3.23 -3.42 -3.56
C ILE A 538 -2.99 -2.21 -4.45
N ASP A 539 -2.70 -1.08 -3.83
CA ASP A 539 -2.37 0.15 -4.52
C ASP A 539 -1.48 0.96 -3.60
N MET A 540 -0.53 1.65 -4.20
CA MET A 540 0.42 2.50 -3.50
C MET A 540 0.56 3.80 -4.28
N LYS A 541 0.55 4.91 -3.55
CA LYS A 541 0.91 6.22 -4.08
C LYS A 541 2.19 6.70 -3.42
N TYR A 542 3.20 7.06 -4.21
CA TYR A 542 4.52 7.37 -3.68
C TYR A 542 5.28 8.41 -4.51
N ASN A 543 6.24 9.11 -3.91
CA ASN A 543 7.17 9.95 -4.64
C ASN A 543 8.35 9.10 -5.13
N PRO A 544 8.54 8.93 -6.46
CA PRO A 544 9.65 8.15 -7.00
C PRO A 544 11.01 8.83 -6.83
N LEU A 545 11.09 10.15 -6.69
CA LEU A 545 12.37 10.87 -6.55
C LEU A 545 12.91 10.87 -5.13
N ASP A 546 12.06 10.58 -4.15
CA ASP A 546 12.43 10.53 -2.74
C ASP A 546 12.13 9.14 -2.14
N GLN A 547 13.19 8.35 -1.95
CA GLN A 547 13.11 7.03 -1.34
C GLN A 547 12.65 7.05 0.12
N TYR A 548 12.79 8.19 0.80
CA TYR A 548 12.36 8.39 2.19
C TYR A 548 10.97 9.02 2.27
N SER A 549 10.37 9.37 1.14
CA SER A 549 8.98 9.84 1.12
C SER A 549 8.05 8.73 1.63
N LYS A 550 7.10 9.14 2.45
CA LYS A 550 6.07 8.25 2.98
C LYS A 550 5.09 7.92 1.84
N PRO A 551 4.93 6.63 1.47
CA PRO A 551 3.86 6.25 0.56
C PRO A 551 2.50 6.31 1.24
N GLU A 552 1.46 6.66 0.47
CA GLU A 552 0.08 6.33 0.85
C GLU A 552 -0.19 4.89 0.42
N LEU A 553 -0.65 4.06 1.36
CA LEU A 553 -0.91 2.65 1.10
C LEU A 553 -2.40 2.36 1.16
N ASN A 554 -2.90 1.72 0.11
CA ASN A 554 -4.27 1.21 0.04
C ASN A 554 -4.25 -0.31 0.12
N PHE A 555 -5.02 -0.86 1.05
CA PHE A 555 -5.11 -2.30 1.30
C PHE A 555 -6.50 -2.83 0.89
N SER A 556 -6.56 -4.05 0.32
CA SER A 556 -7.83 -4.70 -0.01
C SER A 556 -8.28 -5.70 1.03
N THR A 557 -9.60 -5.76 1.19
CA THR A 557 -10.41 -6.87 1.70
C THR A 557 -9.77 -7.73 2.77
N PHE A 558 -10.04 -7.31 4.00
CA PHE A 558 -10.23 -8.21 5.12
C PHE A 558 -11.41 -9.15 4.86
N ARG A 559 -11.22 -10.47 4.98
CA ARG A 559 -12.34 -11.35 5.34
C ARG A 559 -12.48 -11.31 6.86
N LYS A 560 -13.08 -10.25 7.38
CA LYS A 560 -13.54 -10.28 8.76
C LYS A 560 -14.87 -11.05 8.78
N ASP A 561 -14.94 -12.12 9.54
CA ASP A 561 -16.19 -12.84 9.75
C ASP A 561 -17.25 -11.84 10.24
N ILE A 562 -18.46 -11.93 9.71
CA ILE A 562 -19.58 -11.15 10.19
C ILE A 562 -19.82 -11.36 11.68
N TYR A 563 -19.41 -12.50 12.26
CA TYR A 563 -19.44 -12.68 13.71
C TYR A 563 -18.59 -11.63 14.42
N ASP A 564 -17.37 -11.33 13.96
CA ASP A 564 -16.49 -10.36 14.61
C ASP A 564 -16.98 -8.92 14.44
N MET A 565 -17.54 -8.58 13.28
CA MET A 565 -18.14 -7.26 13.06
C MET A 565 -19.49 -7.10 13.74
N GLN A 566 -20.37 -8.10 13.67
CA GLN A 566 -21.62 -8.08 14.40
C GLN A 566 -21.39 -8.09 15.90
N VAL A 567 -20.32 -8.69 16.42
CA VAL A 567 -19.98 -8.57 17.83
C VAL A 567 -19.59 -7.13 18.15
N ASP A 568 -18.69 -6.51 17.37
CA ASP A 568 -18.31 -5.10 17.53
C ASP A 568 -19.53 -4.16 17.41
N ASP A 569 -20.38 -4.34 16.40
CA ASP A 569 -21.61 -3.58 16.16
C ASP A 569 -22.68 -3.86 17.22
N LYS A 570 -22.91 -5.12 17.63
CA LYS A 570 -23.84 -5.45 18.73
C LYS A 570 -23.35 -4.85 20.04
N ILE A 571 -22.04 -4.82 20.28
CA ILE A 571 -21.45 -4.14 21.44
C ILE A 571 -21.71 -2.64 21.33
N GLN A 572 -21.49 -2.02 20.18
CA GLN A 572 -21.72 -0.59 19.96
C GLN A 572 -23.20 -0.23 20.07
N ILE A 573 -24.11 -0.96 19.42
CA ILE A 573 -25.56 -0.81 19.52
C ILE A 573 -26.02 -1.04 20.96
N LYS A 574 -25.46 -2.01 21.69
CA LYS A 574 -25.79 -2.22 23.11
C LYS A 574 -25.29 -1.08 23.98
N ARG A 575 -24.10 -0.52 23.71
CA ARG A 575 -23.56 0.67 24.39
C ARG A 575 -24.39 1.90 24.08
N GLN A 576 -24.76 2.13 22.82
CA GLN A 576 -25.67 3.19 22.39
C GLN A 576 -27.05 3.03 23.01
N SER A 577 -27.62 1.83 23.02
CA SER A 577 -28.90 1.53 23.66
C SER A 577 -28.84 1.73 25.18
N LYS A 578 -27.70 1.47 25.82
CA LYS A 578 -27.46 1.76 27.24
C LYS A 578 -27.31 3.26 27.46
N TYR A 579 -26.56 3.95 26.60
CA TYR A 579 -26.41 5.41 26.63
C TYR A 579 -27.76 6.10 26.41
N ILE A 580 -28.50 5.76 25.36
CA ILE A 580 -29.86 6.25 25.08
C ILE A 580 -30.78 5.93 26.25
N ARG A 581 -30.76 4.73 26.84
CA ARG A 581 -31.57 4.43 28.04
C ARG A 581 -31.17 5.29 29.23
N ASN A 582 -29.88 5.46 29.49
CA ASN A 582 -29.37 6.27 30.61
C ASN A 582 -29.64 7.77 30.40
N THR A 583 -29.48 8.27 29.18
CA THR A 583 -29.73 9.66 28.80
C THR A 583 -31.22 9.94 28.74
N SER A 584 -32.05 9.02 28.24
CA SER A 584 -33.52 9.18 28.25
C SER A 584 -34.11 9.06 29.66
N SER A 585 -33.54 8.24 30.54
CA SER A 585 -33.91 8.24 31.96
C SER A 585 -33.37 9.47 32.70
N GLY A 586 -32.19 9.98 32.35
CA GLY A 586 -31.68 11.27 32.81
C GLY A 586 -32.56 12.44 32.38
N ILE A 587 -32.97 12.49 31.10
CA ILE A 587 -33.85 13.53 30.53
C ILE A 587 -35.27 13.42 31.12
N ARG A 588 -35.84 12.21 31.26
CA ARG A 588 -37.14 12.04 31.94
C ARG A 588 -37.11 12.51 33.39
N ASN A 589 -35.99 12.32 34.07
CA ASN A 589 -35.81 12.75 35.45
C ASN A 589 -35.41 14.23 35.59
N SER A 590 -35.05 14.91 34.50
CA SER A 590 -34.66 16.34 34.49
C SER A 590 -35.69 17.26 33.82
N LEU A 591 -36.85 16.72 33.37
CA LEU A 591 -37.95 17.53 32.86
C LEU A 591 -38.78 18.06 34.04
N PRO A 592 -39.02 19.38 34.14
CA PRO A 592 -39.75 19.94 35.27
C PRO A 592 -41.17 19.38 35.35
N GLN A 593 -41.56 18.84 36.50
CA GLN A 593 -42.94 18.38 36.70
C GLN A 593 -43.83 19.56 37.06
N GLN A 594 -44.86 19.81 36.24
CA GLN A 594 -45.86 20.84 36.54
C GLN A 594 -46.82 20.36 37.62
N ILE A 595 -46.96 21.16 38.67
CA ILE A 595 -47.97 21.01 39.70
C ILE A 595 -48.99 22.14 39.56
N MET A 596 -50.26 21.76 39.55
CA MET A 596 -51.37 22.71 39.61
C MET A 596 -52.03 22.64 40.98
N LEU A 597 -52.11 23.79 41.64
CA LEU A 597 -52.75 23.99 42.93
C LEU A 597 -53.94 24.94 42.73
N ILE A 598 -55.14 24.49 43.07
CA ILE A 598 -56.36 25.28 42.95
C ILE A 598 -56.83 25.59 44.36
N LEU A 599 -56.70 26.86 44.74
CA LEU A 599 -57.21 27.38 45.98
C LEU A 599 -58.64 27.88 45.75
N ARG A 600 -59.56 27.57 46.67
CA ARG A 600 -60.95 28.03 46.61
C ARG A 600 -61.41 28.57 47.97
N PHE A 601 -62.04 29.74 47.95
CA PHE A 601 -62.67 30.31 49.13
C PHE A 601 -64.13 29.86 49.22
N ASP A 602 -64.49 29.18 50.31
CA ASP A 602 -65.86 28.65 50.51
C ASP A 602 -66.82 29.65 51.17
N GLY A 603 -66.36 30.86 51.42
CA GLY A 603 -67.08 31.91 52.16
C GLY A 603 -66.63 32.05 53.61
N THR A 604 -65.87 31.09 54.14
CA THR A 604 -65.31 31.13 55.50
C THR A 604 -63.81 30.90 55.54
N LYS A 605 -63.29 30.03 54.66
CA LYS A 605 -61.87 29.68 54.63
C LYS A 605 -61.41 29.31 53.22
N TRP A 606 -60.10 29.26 53.04
CA TRP A 606 -59.48 28.72 51.84
C TRP A 606 -59.28 27.21 51.96
N THR A 607 -59.55 26.51 50.86
CA THR A 607 -59.28 25.08 50.67
C THR A 607 -58.43 24.89 49.43
N ILE A 608 -57.65 23.81 49.38
CA ILE A 608 -56.75 23.52 48.27
C ILE A 608 -57.06 22.17 47.65
N LYS A 609 -57.03 22.12 46.32
CA LYS A 609 -57.06 20.89 45.54
C LYS A 609 -55.83 20.84 44.64
N THR A 610 -55.16 19.69 44.58
CA THR A 610 -53.96 19.51 43.76
C THR A 610 -54.14 18.32 42.82
N SER A 611 -53.38 18.31 41.73
CA SER A 611 -53.33 17.15 40.82
C SER A 611 -52.48 16.01 41.38
N ASN A 612 -51.33 16.33 42.01
CA ASN A 612 -50.24 15.37 42.21
C ASN A 612 -49.57 15.45 43.61
N LEU A 613 -50.12 16.20 44.58
CA LEU A 613 -49.61 16.27 45.96
C LEU A 613 -50.64 15.73 46.96
N SER A 614 -50.26 14.71 47.73
CA SER A 614 -51.15 14.03 48.67
C SER A 614 -51.35 14.77 50.00
N SER A 615 -50.45 15.70 50.36
CA SER A 615 -50.39 16.34 51.69
C SER A 615 -50.36 17.87 51.65
N ALA A 616 -50.71 18.49 50.51
CA ALA A 616 -50.70 19.95 50.39
C ALA A 616 -51.81 20.60 51.24
N SER A 617 -51.51 21.74 51.85
CA SER A 617 -52.45 22.50 52.67
C SER A 617 -52.33 23.99 52.40
N VAL A 618 -53.39 24.74 52.72
CA VAL A 618 -53.40 26.21 52.69
C VAL A 618 -53.79 26.72 54.06
N SER A 619 -53.09 27.76 54.51
CA SER A 619 -53.40 28.48 55.75
C SER A 619 -53.30 29.98 55.53
N VAL A 620 -54.05 30.75 56.30
CA VAL A 620 -53.92 32.22 56.33
C VAL A 620 -53.00 32.58 57.49
N GLN A 621 -51.95 33.35 57.22
CA GLN A 621 -51.05 33.88 58.24
C GLN A 621 -50.84 35.38 58.00
N GLY A 622 -51.33 36.20 58.92
CA GLY A 622 -51.38 37.65 58.72
C GLY A 622 -52.23 38.01 57.50
N ASP A 623 -51.66 38.83 56.61
CA ASP A 623 -52.35 39.32 55.41
C ASP A 623 -52.06 38.48 54.14
N ALA A 624 -51.59 37.25 54.29
CA ALA A 624 -51.21 36.38 53.17
C ALA A 624 -51.72 34.94 53.30
N LEU A 625 -51.90 34.30 52.15
CA LEU A 625 -52.11 32.86 52.05
C LEU A 625 -50.76 32.14 51.96
N PHE A 626 -50.58 31.14 52.81
CA PHE A 626 -49.42 30.25 52.77
C PHE A 626 -49.86 28.87 52.31
N VAL A 627 -49.33 28.45 51.17
CA VAL A 627 -49.58 27.14 50.59
C VAL A 627 -48.38 26.24 50.86
N LEU A 628 -48.57 25.23 51.72
CA LEU A 628 -47.56 24.25 52.05
C LEU A 628 -47.66 23.07 51.08
N THR A 629 -46.52 22.67 50.50
CA THR A 629 -46.46 21.57 49.52
C THR A 629 -46.32 20.18 50.15
N GLY A 630 -46.39 20.08 51.49
CA GLY A 630 -46.42 18.81 52.20
C GLY A 630 -45.08 18.07 52.30
N GLY A 631 -43.96 18.81 52.27
CA GLY A 631 -42.60 18.28 52.43
C GLY A 631 -41.81 18.13 51.14
N VAL A 632 -42.39 18.47 49.98
CA VAL A 632 -41.67 18.52 48.69
C VAL A 632 -40.91 19.83 48.61
N SER A 633 -39.58 19.76 48.51
CA SER A 633 -38.73 20.94 48.32
C SER A 633 -39.08 21.66 47.02
N VAL A 634 -39.57 22.90 47.15
CA VAL A 634 -40.02 23.69 46.01
C VAL A 634 -38.84 24.50 45.47
N ASN A 635 -37.93 23.84 44.76
CA ASN A 635 -36.92 24.52 43.95
C ASN A 635 -37.60 24.96 42.64
N THR A 636 -38.23 26.13 42.66
CA THR A 636 -39.15 26.55 41.59
C THR A 636 -38.43 27.30 40.48
N ILE A 637 -38.75 26.98 39.21
CA ILE A 637 -38.26 27.74 38.04
C ILE A 637 -39.19 28.92 37.72
N SER A 638 -40.51 28.73 37.82
CA SER A 638 -41.52 29.77 37.59
C SER A 638 -42.84 29.46 38.31
N ILE A 639 -43.51 30.51 38.78
CA ILE A 639 -44.85 30.46 39.39
C ILE A 639 -45.76 31.36 38.58
N VAL A 640 -46.89 30.82 38.13
CA VAL A 640 -47.95 31.60 37.48
C VAL A 640 -49.18 31.54 38.36
N ILE A 641 -49.67 32.70 38.77
CA ILE A 641 -50.90 32.86 39.54
C ILE A 641 -51.95 33.43 38.62
N ASN A 642 -53.12 32.78 38.60
CA ASN A 642 -54.29 33.26 37.91
C ASN A 642 -55.48 33.28 38.87
N GLU A 643 -55.91 34.48 39.25
CA GLU A 643 -57.21 34.71 39.85
C GLU A 643 -58.33 34.52 38.81
N ASP A 644 -59.45 33.95 39.27
CA ASP A 644 -60.61 33.75 38.42
C ASP A 644 -61.34 35.05 38.09
N LEU A 645 -62.28 34.98 37.14
CA LEU A 645 -63.07 36.13 36.71
C LEU A 645 -63.88 36.77 37.85
N LEU A 646 -64.20 35.98 38.89
CA LEU A 646 -64.95 36.46 40.05
C LEU A 646 -64.09 37.37 40.92
N LEU A 647 -62.83 37.03 41.18
CA LEU A 647 -61.87 37.90 41.85
C LEU A 647 -61.55 39.14 41.03
N LYS A 648 -61.22 38.98 39.74
CA LYS A 648 -60.92 40.11 38.83
C LYS A 648 -62.06 41.10 38.74
N GLY A 649 -63.29 40.59 38.57
CA GLY A 649 -64.49 41.42 38.48
C GLY A 649 -64.80 42.22 39.76
N ASN A 650 -64.24 41.81 40.90
CA ASN A 650 -64.39 42.50 42.19
C ASN A 650 -63.17 43.35 42.56
N GLY A 651 -62.24 43.56 41.60
CA GLY A 651 -61.06 44.42 41.74
C GLY A 651 -59.91 43.79 42.51
N PHE A 652 -59.89 42.47 42.65
CA PHE A 652 -58.82 41.75 43.33
C PHE A 652 -57.81 41.18 42.33
N ASP A 653 -56.53 41.31 42.68
CA ASP A 653 -55.40 40.67 41.99
C ASP A 653 -54.62 39.80 43.00
N ALA A 654 -54.04 38.70 42.53
CA ALA A 654 -53.21 37.82 43.36
C ALA A 654 -51.76 37.87 42.90
N LEU A 655 -50.83 38.06 43.85
CA LEU A 655 -49.40 38.09 43.59
C LEU A 655 -48.65 37.19 44.56
N THR A 656 -47.44 36.79 44.20
CA THR A 656 -46.53 36.06 45.08
C THR A 656 -45.25 36.86 45.31
N ASP A 657 -44.80 36.91 46.56
CA ASP A 657 -43.46 37.36 46.90
C ASP A 657 -42.56 36.14 46.89
N TYR A 658 -41.44 36.19 46.15
CA TYR A 658 -40.53 35.06 45.95
C TYR A 658 -39.69 34.79 47.22
N GLU A 659 -40.32 34.35 48.31
CA GLU A 659 -39.66 33.79 49.49
C GLU A 659 -40.04 32.32 49.63
N THR A 660 -39.20 31.44 49.10
CA THR A 660 -39.27 29.99 49.34
C THR A 660 -38.39 29.62 50.52
N ALA A 661 -38.74 30.11 51.71
CA ALA A 661 -38.28 29.49 52.95
C ALA A 661 -39.33 28.45 53.38
N ASP A 662 -38.89 27.27 53.80
CA ASP A 662 -39.73 26.20 54.38
C ASP A 662 -40.79 25.55 53.46
N ASN A 663 -40.52 25.41 52.15
CA ASN A 663 -41.40 24.70 51.20
C ASN A 663 -42.84 25.25 51.13
N ALA A 664 -42.97 26.57 51.28
CA ALA A 664 -44.23 27.30 51.23
C ALA A 664 -44.28 28.28 50.04
N ILE A 665 -45.47 28.46 49.46
CA ILE A 665 -45.76 29.54 48.49
C ILE A 665 -46.62 30.58 49.20
N LYS A 666 -46.10 31.80 49.34
CA LYS A 666 -46.82 32.94 49.88
C LYS A 666 -47.57 33.67 48.76
N ILE A 667 -48.86 33.87 48.94
CA ILE A 667 -49.74 34.58 48.00
C ILE A 667 -50.39 35.74 48.75
N ASN A 668 -50.15 36.95 48.25
CA ASN A 668 -50.83 38.16 48.73
C ASN A 668 -52.00 38.46 47.80
N LEU A 669 -53.14 38.77 48.40
CA LEU A 669 -54.26 39.35 47.67
C LEU A 669 -54.16 40.87 47.74
N MET A 670 -54.37 41.52 46.61
CA MET A 670 -54.40 42.97 46.52
C MET A 670 -55.75 43.44 46.03
N LYS A 671 -56.16 44.60 46.52
CA LYS A 671 -57.27 45.37 45.98
C LYS A 671 -56.82 46.80 45.85
N ASP A 672 -57.02 47.40 44.68
CA ASP A 672 -56.59 48.78 44.39
C ASP A 672 -55.10 49.04 44.74
N ARG A 673 -54.24 48.03 44.49
CA ARG A 673 -52.78 48.01 44.76
C ARG A 673 -52.38 48.03 46.25
N VAL A 674 -53.29 47.73 47.16
CA VAL A 674 -52.99 47.54 48.58
C VAL A 674 -53.20 46.08 48.95
N ILE A 675 -52.27 45.48 49.71
CA ILE A 675 -52.42 44.12 50.23
C ILE A 675 -53.60 44.10 51.21
N VAL A 676 -54.50 43.15 51.02
CA VAL A 676 -55.71 42.97 51.83
C VAL A 676 -55.73 41.58 52.43
N SER A 677 -56.33 41.48 53.61
CA SER A 677 -56.50 40.19 54.29
C SER A 677 -57.27 39.21 53.38
N PRO A 678 -56.77 37.97 53.22
CA PRO A 678 -57.33 37.01 52.28
C PRO A 678 -58.67 36.42 52.73
N GLU A 679 -59.21 36.81 53.87
CA GLU A 679 -60.51 36.35 54.36
C GLU A 679 -61.56 37.46 54.36
N THR A 680 -61.16 38.71 54.12
CA THR A 680 -62.05 39.88 54.27
C THR A 680 -62.60 40.32 52.92
N ASN A 681 -63.94 40.35 52.78
CA ASN A 681 -64.66 40.79 51.58
C ASN A 681 -64.30 40.02 50.29
N ILE A 682 -63.83 38.78 50.43
CA ILE A 682 -63.59 37.88 49.29
C ILE A 682 -64.91 37.22 48.86
N PRO A 683 -65.28 37.22 47.57
CA PRO A 683 -66.48 36.55 47.10
C PRO A 683 -66.45 35.04 47.37
N THR A 684 -67.54 34.48 47.91
CA THR A 684 -67.71 33.03 48.04
C THR A 684 -67.59 32.36 46.67
N GLY A 685 -66.76 31.33 46.57
CA GLY A 685 -66.48 30.60 45.33
C GLY A 685 -65.27 31.10 44.55
N ALA A 686 -64.64 32.20 44.99
CA ALA A 686 -63.42 32.74 44.41
C ALA A 686 -62.30 31.69 44.33
N GLN A 687 -61.58 31.68 43.20
CA GLN A 687 -60.50 30.71 42.95
C GLN A 687 -59.20 31.37 42.54
N ILE A 688 -58.11 30.83 43.05
CA ILE A 688 -56.75 31.17 42.63
C ILE A 688 -56.10 29.87 42.15
N THR A 689 -55.64 29.87 40.90
CA THR A 689 -54.87 28.75 40.35
C THR A 689 -53.40 29.11 40.35
N VAL A 690 -52.59 28.26 40.98
CA VAL A 690 -51.15 28.36 41.00
C VAL A 690 -50.57 27.22 40.19
N SER A 691 -49.82 27.54 39.14
CA SER A 691 -49.00 26.59 38.41
C SER A 691 -47.54 26.78 38.82
N ALA A 692 -46.93 25.71 39.32
CA ALA A 692 -45.51 25.67 39.69
C ALA A 692 -44.80 24.54 38.95
N TYR A 693 -43.56 24.79 38.53
CA TYR A 693 -42.71 23.78 37.90
C TYR A 693 -41.61 23.38 38.88
N LEU A 694 -41.62 22.12 39.32
CA LEU A 694 -40.58 21.56 40.18
C LEU A 694 -39.38 21.15 39.33
N GLN A 695 -38.17 21.54 39.76
CA GLN A 695 -36.92 21.14 39.14
C GLN A 695 -36.34 19.85 39.75
#